data_AF-A0A7X8R5K0-F1
#
_entry.id   AF-A0A7X8R5K0-F1
#
_cell.length_a   1.000
_cell.length_b   1.000
_cell.length_c   1.000
_cell.angle_alpha   90.00
_cell.angle_beta   90.00
_cell.angle_gamma   90.00
#
_symmetry.space_group_name_H-M   'P 1'
#
loop_
_entity.id
_entity.type
_entity.pdbx_description
1 polymer ?
#
loop_
_entity_poly.entity_id
_entity_poly.type
_entity_poly.pdbx_seq_one_letter_code
_entity_poly.pdbx_strand_id
1 'polypeptide(L)'
;MKKKYLLFCLLLCCFLIHAAPCFCQQITGRKYLRIGEIWHEDEDIPSGVWQASFAWPGNHWRRINQSENHLMNGTMRECGMGYGLKNWRDWKNNFFPVMVGGVGQSLMVHPPGGRFGCVGHTFKIILRRQPPTLIVDGAIQAPKQEYDELNANLISDAALVIRWSFDIGVTVEQTYYAYASYPFDSYLFIDFKIINSGNVNLNEKTVELKNHVLHDICFNYAVLPQVGFEGARQSPPTGTEDCTDDWVEYYGENYLDYIGSGTPTHPAGNPSADSLRVFIAWDGDNNKTVGWDDTGDPDWNKGYMEQSPGMGRLLSPQYFGMGILHCDKSVEDTTNDLSQPFSTVWRPGNVLFNSLEDAYNYFFTGAHMASPLEMGYTEPNDPLRVARPNPYVCIGPYEMPFGSDIHFSMLVAVHGINYDLCNSVGLSWWTRYKGGVGFTDEEKNAIVATGRDSLFKYFSQATRRYFRNSELGRNPYDAPEAPEPPDLSVTAGEKSVILEWSDVSQIPDHDTGVIDFSGYRVYRAVSRNDTTFEKIWECGGASGIPVANRYVDYGVQRGFAYFYYVTAFDDGKQNWEQPGRSLESGKYWNMMLKNGPVHPFMSKQQVSDLNEIKVVPNPYHDKSVRFNWPGEENKLLFINLPLKCTIKIFTASGDLVKTIRHDNQTTEQDWNQVSDSNQLIYSGVYFFLVESDIGTKTGKFVVVRSSRIEGS
;
A
#
# COMPACT_ATOMS: atom_id res chain seq x y z
N MET A 1 -41.36 -45.28 22.39
CA MET A 1 -40.76 -43.92 22.37
C MET A 1 -39.52 -43.79 21.48
N LYS A 2 -38.53 -44.71 21.48
CA LYS A 2 -37.27 -44.56 20.72
C LYS A 2 -37.37 -44.42 19.17
N LYS A 3 -38.35 -45.06 18.50
CA LYS A 3 -38.51 -44.96 17.03
C LYS A 3 -39.02 -43.60 16.53
N LYS A 4 -39.82 -42.87 17.32
CA LYS A 4 -40.34 -41.56 16.94
C LYS A 4 -39.27 -40.46 17.04
N TYR A 5 -38.36 -40.56 18.00
CA TYR A 5 -37.21 -39.64 18.11
C TYR A 5 -36.18 -39.85 17.01
N LEU A 6 -35.92 -41.11 16.59
CA LEU A 6 -35.00 -41.37 15.49
C LEU A 6 -35.53 -40.83 14.15
N LEU A 7 -36.83 -40.94 13.89
CA LEU A 7 -37.47 -40.39 12.69
C LEU A 7 -37.51 -38.86 12.72
N PHE A 8 -37.73 -38.26 13.90
CA PHE A 8 -37.70 -36.80 14.07
C PHE A 8 -36.29 -36.22 13.92
N CYS A 9 -35.26 -36.91 14.42
CA CYS A 9 -33.85 -36.54 14.19
C CYS A 9 -33.41 -36.74 12.73
N LEU A 10 -33.86 -37.80 12.05
CA LEU A 10 -33.62 -38.00 10.61
C LEU A 10 -34.33 -36.94 9.76
N LEU A 11 -35.57 -36.57 10.12
CA LEU A 11 -36.29 -35.47 9.47
C LEU A 11 -35.60 -34.12 9.75
N LEU A 12 -35.14 -33.84 10.98
CA LEU A 12 -34.37 -32.63 11.28
C LEU A 12 -33.04 -32.59 10.51
N CYS A 13 -32.31 -33.70 10.41
CA CYS A 13 -31.09 -33.79 9.60
C CYS A 13 -31.38 -33.62 8.11
N CYS A 14 -32.46 -34.20 7.57
CA CYS A 14 -32.86 -34.01 6.18
C CYS A 14 -33.29 -32.56 5.88
N PHE A 15 -33.97 -31.89 6.82
CA PHE A 15 -34.32 -30.47 6.71
C PHE A 15 -33.10 -29.56 6.85
N LEU A 16 -32.13 -29.88 7.71
CA LEU A 16 -30.86 -29.15 7.82
C LEU A 16 -29.97 -29.33 6.57
N ILE A 17 -30.00 -30.49 5.93
CA ILE A 17 -29.28 -30.74 4.66
C ILE A 17 -29.95 -30.03 3.47
N HIS A 18 -31.28 -29.83 3.49
CA HIS A 18 -31.98 -29.11 2.43
C HIS A 18 -31.95 -27.58 2.58
N ALA A 19 -31.70 -27.07 3.79
CA ALA A 19 -31.67 -25.63 4.08
C ALA A 19 -30.27 -25.01 4.11
N ALA A 20 -29.19 -25.78 4.02
CA ALA A 20 -27.85 -25.21 4.01
C ALA A 20 -27.58 -24.49 2.67
N PRO A 21 -27.34 -23.17 2.64
CA PRO A 21 -26.60 -22.55 1.54
C PRO A 21 -25.21 -23.22 1.44
N CYS A 22 -24.57 -23.13 0.27
CA CYS A 22 -23.14 -23.46 0.20
C CYS A 22 -22.44 -22.49 1.17
N PHE A 23 -21.91 -22.99 2.28
CA PHE A 23 -21.24 -22.12 3.24
C PHE A 23 -20.04 -21.47 2.54
N CYS A 24 -19.93 -20.15 2.66
CA CYS A 24 -18.73 -19.42 2.28
C CYS A 24 -17.52 -20.11 2.93
N GLN A 25 -16.47 -20.39 2.14
CA GLN A 25 -15.22 -20.81 2.71
C GLN A 25 -14.70 -19.70 3.63
N GLN A 26 -14.26 -20.08 4.83
CA GLN A 26 -13.52 -19.15 5.67
C GLN A 26 -12.22 -18.80 4.94
N ILE A 27 -11.89 -17.51 4.84
CA ILE A 27 -10.61 -17.01 4.34
C ILE A 27 -9.48 -17.81 5.00
N THR A 28 -8.63 -18.42 4.18
CA THR A 28 -7.55 -19.30 4.63
C THR A 28 -6.17 -18.71 4.45
N GLY A 29 -6.04 -17.67 3.61
CA GLY A 29 -4.75 -17.08 3.28
C GLY A 29 -4.87 -15.60 2.98
N ARG A 30 -3.75 -14.91 3.20
CA ARG A 30 -3.58 -13.49 2.91
C ARG A 30 -2.20 -13.24 2.34
N LYS A 31 -2.09 -12.38 1.34
CA LYS A 31 -0.84 -12.08 0.63
C LYS A 31 -0.71 -10.60 0.38
N TYR A 32 0.54 -10.15 0.26
CA TYR A 32 0.91 -8.75 0.18
C TYR A 32 1.75 -8.50 -1.07
N LEU A 33 1.22 -7.72 -1.99
CA LEU A 33 1.94 -7.18 -3.14
C LEU A 33 2.55 -5.83 -2.74
N ARG A 34 3.85 -5.83 -2.43
CA ARG A 34 4.66 -4.71 -1.92
C ARG A 34 5.82 -4.39 -2.87
N ILE A 35 5.46 -4.21 -4.13
CA ILE A 35 6.37 -3.83 -5.22
C ILE A 35 6.00 -2.42 -5.67
N GLY A 36 7.01 -1.59 -5.95
CA GLY A 36 6.76 -0.21 -6.37
C GLY A 36 6.13 0.65 -5.26
N GLU A 37 5.55 1.79 -5.63
CA GLU A 37 4.92 2.76 -4.72
C GLU A 37 3.45 2.45 -4.41
N ILE A 38 2.77 1.55 -5.14
CA ILE A 38 1.39 1.14 -4.82
C ILE A 38 1.38 -0.29 -4.29
N TRP A 39 0.95 -0.45 -3.04
CA TRP A 39 0.92 -1.77 -2.39
C TRP A 39 -0.51 -2.27 -2.24
N HIS A 40 -0.69 -3.57 -2.41
CA HIS A 40 -2.00 -4.21 -2.30
C HIS A 40 -1.94 -5.42 -1.36
N GLU A 41 -2.98 -5.60 -0.57
CA GLU A 41 -3.17 -6.78 0.28
C GLU A 41 -4.49 -7.43 -0.13
N ASP A 42 -4.47 -8.75 -0.29
CA ASP A 42 -5.69 -9.49 -0.61
C ASP A 42 -5.75 -10.86 0.07
N GLU A 43 -6.87 -11.53 -0.14
CA GLU A 43 -7.23 -12.82 0.44
C GLU A 43 -7.48 -13.87 -0.66
N ASP A 44 -7.54 -15.15 -0.27
CA ASP A 44 -7.83 -16.27 -1.18
C ASP A 44 -9.24 -16.21 -1.80
N ILE A 45 -10.12 -15.39 -1.21
CA ILE A 45 -11.36 -14.88 -1.80
C ILE A 45 -11.23 -13.36 -1.79
N PRO A 46 -11.19 -12.68 -2.95
CA PRO A 46 -10.66 -11.32 -3.01
C PRO A 46 -11.63 -10.32 -2.41
N SER A 47 -11.29 -9.80 -1.24
CA SER A 47 -12.09 -8.83 -0.49
C SER A 47 -11.30 -7.55 -0.19
N GLY A 48 -9.98 -7.54 -0.47
CA GLY A 48 -9.09 -6.41 -0.21
C GLY A 48 -8.76 -6.16 1.27
N VAL A 49 -9.14 -7.09 2.16
CA VAL A 49 -8.97 -7.00 3.62
C VAL A 49 -9.65 -5.72 4.17
N TRP A 50 -9.42 -5.39 5.45
CA TRP A 50 -9.75 -4.13 6.07
C TRP A 50 -8.55 -3.16 6.05
N GLN A 51 -8.66 -2.06 5.28
CA GLN A 51 -7.79 -0.86 5.32
C GLN A 51 -6.33 -1.06 4.87
N ALA A 52 -6.10 -1.97 3.92
CA ALA A 52 -4.77 -2.26 3.40
C ALA A 52 -4.70 -2.40 1.86
N SER A 53 -5.78 -2.06 1.16
CA SER A 53 -5.84 -2.09 -0.30
C SER A 53 -5.29 -0.80 -0.90
N PHE A 54 -4.47 -0.94 -1.94
CA PHE A 54 -3.90 0.16 -2.74
C PHE A 54 -3.21 1.26 -1.92
N ALA A 55 -2.41 0.87 -0.91
CA ALA A 55 -1.65 1.79 -0.07
C ALA A 55 -0.60 2.56 -0.89
N TRP A 56 -0.67 3.90 -0.82
CA TRP A 56 0.24 4.80 -1.54
C TRP A 56 0.69 5.98 -0.65
N PRO A 57 1.96 6.40 -0.70
CA PRO A 57 3.07 5.60 -1.25
C PRO A 57 3.12 4.24 -0.53
N GLY A 58 3.96 3.31 -0.98
CA GLY A 58 4.12 1.96 -0.43
C GLY A 58 4.68 1.97 1.00
N ASN A 59 4.36 2.97 1.79
CA ASN A 59 4.68 3.21 3.17
C ASN A 59 3.63 4.25 3.62
N HIS A 60 2.92 4.06 4.72
CA HIS A 60 3.24 4.64 6.02
C HIS A 60 2.10 4.40 7.00
N TRP A 61 2.38 4.64 8.27
CA TRP A 61 1.50 4.45 9.43
C TRP A 61 1.21 2.99 9.80
N ARG A 62 1.58 2.62 11.04
CA ARG A 62 1.16 1.37 11.67
C ARG A 62 0.40 1.64 12.95
N ARG A 63 -0.78 1.04 13.08
CA ARG A 63 -1.46 0.92 14.38
C ARG A 63 -1.10 -0.42 14.99
N ILE A 64 -0.53 -0.37 16.19
CA ILE A 64 -0.40 -1.56 17.04
C ILE A 64 -1.74 -1.73 17.76
N ASN A 65 -2.54 -2.72 17.35
CA ASN A 65 -3.66 -3.23 18.15
C ASN A 65 -3.14 -4.35 19.07
N GLN A 66 -3.89 -4.70 20.12
CA GLN A 66 -3.47 -5.72 21.11
C GLN A 66 -3.12 -7.10 20.50
N SER A 67 -3.57 -7.37 19.27
CA SER A 67 -3.37 -8.64 18.56
C SER A 67 -2.56 -8.53 17.26
N GLU A 68 -2.52 -7.36 16.59
CA GLU A 68 -1.93 -7.23 15.24
C GLU A 68 -1.35 -5.83 14.97
N ASN A 69 -0.26 -5.78 14.20
CA ASN A 69 0.29 -4.56 13.62
C ASN A 69 -0.34 -4.35 12.24
N HIS A 70 -1.21 -3.35 12.09
CA HIS A 70 -1.80 -3.02 10.79
C HIS A 70 -1.01 -1.90 10.14
N LEU A 71 -0.73 -2.00 8.84
CA LEU A 71 -0.50 -0.80 8.03
C LEU A 71 -1.86 -0.09 7.94
N MET A 72 -1.91 1.17 8.36
CA MET A 72 -3.14 1.94 8.36
C MET A 72 -2.99 3.04 7.33
N ASN A 73 -3.00 2.65 6.06
CA ASN A 73 -2.88 3.56 4.93
C ASN A 73 -3.38 2.93 3.63
N GLY A 74 -4.20 1.88 3.72
CA GLY A 74 -4.97 1.47 2.56
C GLY A 74 -5.78 2.67 2.12
N THR A 75 -5.51 3.16 0.91
CA THR A 75 -6.36 4.16 0.24
C THR A 75 -7.80 3.64 0.16
N MET A 76 -7.98 2.32 0.24
CA MET A 76 -9.26 1.63 0.29
C MET A 76 -9.38 0.74 1.53
N ARG A 77 -10.60 0.70 2.08
CA ARG A 77 -10.98 -0.22 3.15
C ARG A 77 -11.14 -1.65 2.66
N GLU A 78 -11.87 -1.87 1.57
CA GLU A 78 -12.26 -3.18 1.02
C GLU A 78 -12.37 -3.01 -0.51
N CYS A 79 -12.14 -4.08 -1.27
CA CYS A 79 -12.41 -4.11 -2.70
C CYS A 79 -12.81 -5.50 -3.17
N GLY A 80 -13.58 -5.60 -4.25
CA GLY A 80 -13.84 -6.91 -4.82
C GLY A 80 -14.98 -6.92 -5.82
N MET A 81 -15.20 -8.10 -6.39
CA MET A 81 -16.17 -8.29 -7.46
C MET A 81 -17.54 -8.71 -6.92
N GLY A 82 -18.58 -8.03 -7.38
CA GLY A 82 -19.98 -8.42 -7.25
C GLY A 82 -20.59 -8.77 -8.61
N TYR A 83 -21.81 -9.29 -8.56
CA TYR A 83 -22.57 -9.66 -9.75
C TYR A 83 -24.06 -9.38 -9.56
N GLY A 84 -24.75 -9.20 -10.68
CA GLY A 84 -26.20 -9.17 -10.79
C GLY A 84 -26.64 -9.92 -12.03
N LEU A 85 -27.71 -10.71 -11.94
CA LEU A 85 -28.26 -11.45 -13.08
C LEU A 85 -29.76 -11.69 -12.94
N LYS A 86 -30.39 -12.07 -14.05
CA LYS A 86 -31.83 -12.35 -14.11
C LYS A 86 -32.09 -13.81 -14.43
N ASN A 87 -33.30 -14.26 -14.08
CA ASN A 87 -33.86 -15.56 -14.47
C ASN A 87 -32.96 -16.77 -14.13
N TRP A 88 -32.29 -16.73 -12.99
CA TRP A 88 -31.31 -17.74 -12.59
C TRP A 88 -31.93 -18.89 -11.80
N ARG A 89 -31.37 -20.10 -11.95
CA ARG A 89 -31.73 -21.27 -11.15
C ARG A 89 -30.52 -21.79 -10.39
N ASP A 90 -30.71 -22.06 -9.10
CA ASP A 90 -29.65 -22.67 -8.28
C ASP A 90 -29.50 -24.18 -8.53
N TRP A 91 -28.47 -24.78 -7.93
CA TRP A 91 -28.20 -26.22 -8.06
C TRP A 91 -29.29 -27.12 -7.46
N LYS A 92 -30.19 -26.55 -6.66
CA LYS A 92 -31.40 -27.20 -6.12
C LYS A 92 -32.64 -26.93 -7.01
N ASN A 93 -32.47 -26.28 -8.16
CA ASN A 93 -33.51 -25.89 -9.11
C ASN A 93 -34.52 -24.85 -8.58
N ASN A 94 -34.18 -24.09 -7.55
CA ASN A 94 -34.97 -22.93 -7.12
C ASN A 94 -34.80 -21.81 -8.13
N PHE A 95 -35.91 -21.16 -8.50
CA PHE A 95 -35.91 -20.06 -9.48
C PHE A 95 -35.82 -18.71 -8.79
N PHE A 96 -34.96 -17.84 -9.30
CA PHE A 96 -34.75 -16.48 -8.85
C PHE A 96 -34.92 -15.52 -10.04
N PRO A 97 -35.94 -14.64 -10.03
CA PRO A 97 -36.15 -13.68 -11.13
C PRO A 97 -35.00 -12.68 -11.22
N VAL A 98 -34.45 -12.28 -10.07
CA VAL A 98 -33.25 -11.45 -9.93
C VAL A 98 -32.38 -12.07 -8.85
N MET A 99 -31.08 -12.08 -9.08
CA MET A 99 -30.08 -12.49 -8.12
C MET A 99 -28.95 -11.47 -8.10
N VAL A 100 -28.48 -11.14 -6.91
CA VAL A 100 -27.37 -10.21 -6.67
C VAL A 100 -26.47 -10.82 -5.61
N GLY A 101 -25.17 -10.65 -5.77
CA GLY A 101 -24.20 -11.25 -4.87
C GLY A 101 -22.79 -10.79 -5.12
N GLY A 102 -21.84 -11.41 -4.45
CA GLY A 102 -20.43 -11.07 -4.58
C GLY A 102 -19.55 -11.79 -3.56
N VAL A 103 -18.28 -11.41 -3.56
CA VAL A 103 -17.24 -11.97 -2.69
C VAL A 103 -17.49 -11.65 -1.22
N GLY A 104 -18.00 -10.45 -0.93
CA GLY A 104 -18.26 -9.97 0.43
C GLY A 104 -19.60 -9.26 0.53
N GLN A 105 -20.37 -9.57 1.57
CA GLN A 105 -21.65 -8.92 1.85
C GLN A 105 -21.53 -7.43 2.20
N SER A 106 -20.39 -7.01 2.77
CA SER A 106 -20.12 -5.61 3.15
C SER A 106 -19.94 -4.71 1.93
N LEU A 107 -19.40 -5.24 0.82
CA LEU A 107 -19.23 -4.50 -0.44
C LEU A 107 -20.55 -3.97 -0.99
N MET A 108 -21.66 -4.62 -0.67
CA MET A 108 -23.00 -4.25 -1.15
C MET A 108 -24.00 -3.99 -0.02
N VAL A 109 -23.51 -3.90 1.23
CA VAL A 109 -24.31 -3.59 2.42
C VAL A 109 -25.45 -4.57 2.67
N HIS A 110 -25.18 -5.86 2.52
CA HIS A 110 -26.09 -6.94 2.94
C HIS A 110 -27.51 -6.86 2.35
N PRO A 111 -27.68 -6.76 1.02
CA PRO A 111 -29.00 -6.76 0.41
C PRO A 111 -29.79 -8.02 0.83
N PRO A 112 -31.02 -7.88 1.35
CA PRO A 112 -31.79 -9.01 1.83
C PRO A 112 -31.98 -10.08 0.73
N GLY A 113 -31.52 -11.30 1.02
CA GLY A 113 -31.58 -12.42 0.06
C GLY A 113 -30.41 -12.49 -0.93
N GLY A 114 -29.42 -11.60 -0.83
CA GLY A 114 -28.20 -11.64 -1.63
C GLY A 114 -27.36 -12.89 -1.39
N ARG A 115 -26.66 -13.34 -2.43
CA ARG A 115 -25.77 -14.51 -2.38
C ARG A 115 -24.32 -14.07 -2.22
N PHE A 116 -23.84 -14.19 -0.99
CA PHE A 116 -22.45 -13.89 -0.65
C PHE A 116 -21.76 -15.16 -0.18
N GLY A 117 -20.62 -15.45 -0.81
CA GLY A 117 -19.84 -16.62 -0.49
C GLY A 117 -19.14 -17.18 -1.72
N CYS A 118 -17.87 -17.52 -1.53
CA CYS A 118 -17.02 -18.06 -2.58
C CYS A 118 -16.20 -19.23 -2.05
N VAL A 119 -15.53 -19.90 -2.98
CA VAL A 119 -14.55 -20.96 -2.73
C VAL A 119 -13.28 -20.62 -3.50
N GLY A 120 -12.15 -20.58 -2.79
CA GLY A 120 -10.85 -20.22 -3.36
C GLY A 120 -10.14 -21.44 -3.95
N HIS A 121 -9.53 -21.29 -5.12
CA HIS A 121 -8.83 -22.36 -5.86
C HIS A 121 -7.33 -22.12 -5.95
N THR A 122 -6.93 -20.91 -6.35
CA THR A 122 -5.53 -20.49 -6.50
C THR A 122 -5.35 -19.17 -5.80
N PHE A 123 -4.27 -19.07 -5.02
CA PHE A 123 -3.88 -17.80 -4.41
C PHE A 123 -2.36 -17.76 -4.29
N LYS A 124 -1.70 -16.97 -5.14
CA LYS A 124 -0.24 -16.94 -5.21
C LYS A 124 0.33 -15.60 -5.67
N ILE A 125 1.51 -15.28 -5.17
CA ILE A 125 2.38 -14.22 -5.70
C ILE A 125 3.47 -14.87 -6.56
N ILE A 126 3.58 -14.37 -7.79
CA ILE A 126 4.60 -14.74 -8.76
C ILE A 126 5.55 -13.56 -8.90
N LEU A 127 6.86 -13.79 -8.80
CA LEU A 127 7.86 -12.80 -9.18
C LEU A 127 8.56 -13.23 -10.46
N ARG A 128 8.98 -12.25 -11.27
CA ARG A 128 9.82 -12.53 -12.43
C ARG A 128 11.19 -13.09 -12.01
N ARG A 129 11.75 -12.53 -10.94
CA ARG A 129 13.08 -12.85 -10.44
C ARG A 129 13.12 -12.90 -8.93
N GLN A 130 14.18 -13.50 -8.40
CA GLN A 130 14.44 -13.53 -6.97
C GLN A 130 14.73 -12.11 -6.45
N PRO A 131 14.17 -11.70 -5.29
CA PRO A 131 14.55 -10.44 -4.65
C PRO A 131 16.05 -10.43 -4.28
N PRO A 132 16.74 -9.28 -4.36
CA PRO A 132 18.14 -9.18 -3.98
C PRO A 132 18.34 -9.43 -2.48
N THR A 133 19.53 -9.89 -2.12
CA THR A 133 19.94 -10.10 -0.72
C THR A 133 20.41 -8.78 -0.13
N LEU A 134 19.84 -8.40 1.01
CA LEU A 134 20.27 -7.25 1.81
C LEU A 134 20.94 -7.70 3.10
N ILE A 135 22.19 -7.30 3.32
CA ILE A 135 22.98 -7.58 4.52
C ILE A 135 23.32 -6.25 5.21
N VAL A 136 23.05 -6.15 6.51
CA VAL A 136 23.40 -4.98 7.33
C VAL A 136 24.17 -5.46 8.56
N ASP A 137 25.41 -4.98 8.72
CA ASP A 137 26.33 -5.39 9.78
C ASP A 137 26.46 -6.93 9.92
N GLY A 138 26.47 -7.62 8.77
CA GLY A 138 26.57 -9.08 8.68
C GLY A 138 25.25 -9.83 8.88
N ALA A 139 24.15 -9.15 9.23
CA ALA A 139 22.83 -9.75 9.38
C ALA A 139 22.00 -9.59 8.10
N ILE A 140 21.41 -10.70 7.62
CA ILE A 140 20.48 -10.66 6.49
C ILE A 140 19.16 -10.02 6.93
N GLN A 141 18.67 -9.06 6.16
CA GLN A 141 17.31 -8.55 6.30
C GLN A 141 16.37 -9.29 5.35
N ALA A 142 15.15 -9.56 5.83
CA ALA A 142 14.13 -10.21 5.00
C ALA A 142 13.77 -9.33 3.79
N PRO A 143 13.53 -9.93 2.61
CA PRO A 143 13.04 -9.17 1.47
C PRO A 143 11.67 -8.59 1.81
N LYS A 144 11.37 -7.42 1.23
CA LYS A 144 10.10 -6.75 1.47
C LYS A 144 8.92 -7.45 0.79
N GLN A 145 9.18 -8.07 -0.35
CA GLN A 145 8.22 -8.85 -1.13
C GLN A 145 8.47 -10.34 -0.94
N GLU A 146 7.48 -11.04 -0.39
CA GLU A 146 7.42 -12.51 -0.35
C GLU A 146 6.83 -13.06 -1.65
N TYR A 147 7.09 -14.33 -1.97
CA TYR A 147 6.56 -14.93 -3.19
C TYR A 147 6.36 -16.44 -3.04
N ASP A 148 5.51 -17.02 -3.89
CA ASP A 148 5.24 -18.46 -3.95
C ASP A 148 5.95 -19.11 -5.16
N GLU A 149 6.09 -18.37 -6.26
CA GLU A 149 6.61 -18.88 -7.52
C GLU A 149 7.55 -17.86 -8.19
N LEU A 150 8.60 -18.38 -8.85
CA LEU A 150 9.40 -17.60 -9.79
C LEU A 150 9.02 -18.00 -11.22
N ASN A 151 8.74 -17.00 -12.06
CA ASN A 151 8.51 -17.19 -13.48
C ASN A 151 9.28 -16.14 -14.27
N ALA A 152 10.42 -16.53 -14.84
CA ALA A 152 11.28 -15.63 -15.62
C ALA A 152 10.58 -15.03 -16.85
N ASN A 153 9.46 -15.58 -17.31
CA ASN A 153 8.67 -15.06 -18.43
C ASN A 153 7.47 -14.21 -17.97
N LEU A 154 7.39 -13.84 -16.71
CA LEU A 154 6.34 -12.96 -16.21
C LEU A 154 6.49 -11.57 -16.85
N ILE A 155 5.40 -11.05 -17.44
CA ILE A 155 5.41 -9.79 -18.17
C ILE A 155 5.65 -8.54 -17.29
N SER A 156 5.38 -8.67 -16.00
CA SER A 156 5.59 -7.64 -14.99
C SER A 156 6.66 -8.08 -13.98
N ASP A 157 7.10 -7.18 -13.09
CA ASP A 157 8.04 -7.55 -12.02
C ASP A 157 7.40 -8.54 -11.01
N ALA A 158 6.11 -8.33 -10.73
CA ALA A 158 5.32 -9.19 -9.84
C ALA A 158 3.87 -9.32 -10.32
N ALA A 159 3.25 -10.44 -9.97
CA ALA A 159 1.82 -10.66 -10.14
C ALA A 159 1.19 -11.34 -8.92
N LEU A 160 -0.01 -10.87 -8.53
CA LEU A 160 -0.86 -11.56 -7.56
C LEU A 160 -2.01 -12.23 -8.33
N VAL A 161 -2.10 -13.56 -8.24
CA VAL A 161 -3.10 -14.37 -8.94
C VAL A 161 -4.08 -14.97 -7.94
N ILE A 162 -5.36 -14.69 -8.14
CA ILE A 162 -6.47 -15.16 -7.32
C ILE A 162 -7.48 -15.86 -8.24
N ARG A 163 -7.85 -17.10 -7.92
CA ARG A 163 -8.90 -17.84 -8.63
C ARG A 163 -9.93 -18.33 -7.63
N TRP A 164 -11.21 -18.02 -7.86
CA TRP A 164 -12.32 -18.44 -6.99
C TRP A 164 -13.57 -18.76 -7.79
N SER A 165 -14.54 -19.41 -7.16
CA SER A 165 -15.89 -19.60 -7.75
C SER A 165 -16.99 -19.04 -6.87
N PHE A 166 -17.98 -18.44 -7.51
CA PHE A 166 -19.26 -18.08 -6.90
C PHE A 166 -20.23 -19.25 -6.94
N ASP A 167 -21.19 -19.25 -6.01
CA ASP A 167 -22.23 -20.27 -5.95
C ASP A 167 -23.27 -20.19 -7.09
N ILE A 168 -23.15 -19.19 -7.98
CA ILE A 168 -23.93 -19.04 -9.22
C ILE A 168 -23.40 -19.85 -10.40
N GLY A 169 -22.25 -20.52 -10.25
CA GLY A 169 -21.60 -21.29 -11.32
C GLY A 169 -20.56 -20.50 -12.13
N VAL A 170 -20.10 -19.37 -11.59
CA VAL A 170 -19.08 -18.52 -12.21
C VAL A 170 -17.74 -18.75 -11.53
N THR A 171 -16.71 -19.03 -12.31
CA THR A 171 -15.32 -19.07 -11.85
C THR A 171 -14.56 -17.87 -12.41
N VAL A 172 -13.74 -17.24 -11.57
CA VAL A 172 -13.02 -16.02 -11.91
C VAL A 172 -11.54 -16.26 -11.70
N GLU A 173 -10.73 -15.82 -12.64
CA GLU A 173 -9.30 -15.58 -12.45
C GLU A 173 -9.07 -14.08 -12.45
N GLN A 174 -8.42 -13.59 -11.40
CA GLN A 174 -8.00 -12.21 -11.26
C GLN A 174 -6.48 -12.17 -11.15
N THR A 175 -5.85 -11.32 -11.93
CA THR A 175 -4.40 -11.09 -11.89
C THR A 175 -4.10 -9.62 -11.73
N TYR A 176 -3.40 -9.27 -10.65
CA TYR A 176 -2.81 -7.94 -10.49
C TYR A 176 -1.41 -7.96 -11.09
N TYR A 177 -1.08 -7.04 -11.99
CA TYR A 177 0.26 -6.83 -12.52
C TYR A 177 0.89 -5.59 -11.87
N ALA A 178 2.06 -5.75 -11.25
CA ALA A 178 2.79 -4.70 -10.56
C ALA A 178 4.22 -4.51 -11.11
N TYR A 179 4.70 -3.26 -11.06
CA TYR A 179 6.01 -2.85 -11.57
C TYR A 179 6.80 -2.18 -10.46
N ALA A 180 8.10 -2.44 -10.41
CA ALA A 180 8.95 -1.95 -9.34
C ALA A 180 9.54 -0.57 -9.60
N SER A 181 9.64 -0.18 -10.88
CA SER A 181 10.46 0.95 -11.31
C SER A 181 9.60 2.14 -11.74
N TYR A 182 10.05 3.33 -11.39
CA TYR A 182 9.48 4.58 -11.86
C TYR A 182 9.58 4.70 -13.38
N PRO A 183 8.55 5.21 -14.10
CA PRO A 183 7.28 5.77 -13.62
C PRO A 183 6.11 4.77 -13.57
N PHE A 184 6.38 3.47 -13.50
CA PHE A 184 5.36 2.43 -13.63
C PHE A 184 4.87 1.88 -12.29
N ASP A 185 5.45 2.37 -11.20
CA ASP A 185 5.32 1.87 -9.83
C ASP A 185 4.16 2.49 -9.05
N SER A 186 3.36 3.37 -9.66
CA SER A 186 2.23 4.07 -9.02
C SER A 186 0.85 3.60 -9.50
N TYR A 187 0.77 2.45 -10.19
CA TYR A 187 -0.48 1.84 -10.60
C TYR A 187 -0.39 0.32 -10.71
N LEU A 188 -1.54 -0.34 -10.72
CA LEU A 188 -1.72 -1.75 -10.94
C LEU A 188 -2.70 -1.96 -12.10
N PHE A 189 -2.35 -2.83 -13.05
CA PHE A 189 -3.38 -3.41 -13.91
C PHE A 189 -4.02 -4.60 -13.20
N ILE A 190 -5.33 -4.74 -13.38
CA ILE A 190 -6.09 -5.86 -12.83
C ILE A 190 -6.82 -6.52 -13.99
N ASP A 191 -6.43 -7.72 -14.34
CA ASP A 191 -7.04 -8.50 -15.42
C ASP A 191 -7.99 -9.55 -14.84
N PHE A 192 -9.13 -9.73 -15.49
CA PHE A 192 -10.15 -10.69 -15.10
C PHE A 192 -10.50 -11.59 -16.28
N LYS A 193 -10.46 -12.90 -16.04
CA LYS A 193 -11.12 -13.90 -16.88
C LYS A 193 -12.30 -14.48 -16.10
N ILE A 194 -13.50 -14.30 -16.62
CA ILE A 194 -14.73 -14.79 -16.00
C ILE A 194 -15.29 -15.94 -16.85
N ILE A 195 -15.53 -17.07 -16.22
CA ILE A 195 -15.92 -18.32 -16.88
C ILE A 195 -17.27 -18.76 -16.32
N ASN A 196 -18.26 -19.02 -17.18
CA ASN A 196 -19.44 -19.79 -16.78
C ASN A 196 -19.05 -21.28 -16.70
N SER A 197 -18.42 -21.66 -15.61
CA SER A 197 -17.89 -23.01 -15.37
C SER A 197 -18.95 -23.98 -14.88
N GLY A 198 -20.09 -23.46 -14.39
CA GLY A 198 -21.12 -24.18 -13.64
C GLY A 198 -20.65 -24.74 -12.29
N ASN A 199 -19.42 -24.43 -11.87
CA ASN A 199 -18.83 -24.90 -10.63
C ASN A 199 -19.27 -24.00 -9.46
N VAL A 200 -19.81 -24.60 -8.40
CA VAL A 200 -20.29 -23.86 -7.22
C VAL A 200 -19.52 -24.20 -5.94
N ASN A 201 -18.50 -25.06 -6.02
CA ASN A 201 -17.73 -25.52 -4.86
C ASN A 201 -16.23 -25.67 -5.18
N LEU A 202 -15.46 -26.20 -4.23
CA LEU A 202 -14.00 -26.31 -4.33
C LEU A 202 -13.55 -27.34 -5.40
N ASN A 203 -14.41 -28.25 -5.84
CA ASN A 203 -14.04 -29.33 -6.75
C ASN A 203 -14.42 -29.00 -8.20
N GLU A 204 -13.53 -28.31 -8.91
CA GLU A 204 -13.72 -27.96 -10.33
C GLU A 204 -13.88 -29.18 -11.27
N LYS A 205 -13.61 -30.41 -10.80
CA LYS A 205 -13.81 -31.64 -11.57
C LYS A 205 -15.26 -32.11 -11.60
N THR A 206 -16.09 -31.69 -10.65
CA THR A 206 -17.50 -32.06 -10.58
C THR A 206 -18.35 -30.82 -10.74
N VAL A 207 -18.84 -30.57 -11.96
CA VAL A 207 -19.68 -29.41 -12.25
C VAL A 207 -21.13 -29.66 -11.83
N GLU A 208 -21.72 -28.76 -11.06
CA GLU A 208 -23.11 -28.83 -10.59
C GLU A 208 -24.11 -28.24 -11.58
N LEU A 209 -23.83 -27.06 -12.12
CA LEU A 209 -24.73 -26.31 -13.01
C LEU A 209 -24.41 -26.55 -14.49
N LYS A 210 -24.46 -27.81 -14.92
CA LYS A 210 -24.17 -28.20 -16.31
C LYS A 210 -25.17 -27.60 -17.29
N ASN A 211 -24.68 -27.12 -18.43
CA ASN A 211 -25.48 -26.56 -19.52
C ASN A 211 -26.32 -25.32 -19.13
N HIS A 212 -25.99 -24.68 -18.00
CA HIS A 212 -26.68 -23.46 -17.58
C HIS A 212 -26.22 -22.27 -18.42
N VAL A 213 -27.17 -21.43 -18.83
CA VAL A 213 -26.88 -20.13 -19.44
C VAL A 213 -27.13 -19.07 -18.38
N LEU A 214 -26.15 -18.18 -18.17
CA LEU A 214 -26.32 -17.02 -17.32
C LEU A 214 -26.85 -15.89 -18.19
N HIS A 215 -28.08 -15.45 -17.88
CA HIS A 215 -28.80 -14.44 -18.63
C HIS A 215 -28.66 -13.07 -17.97
N ASP A 216 -28.48 -12.04 -18.79
CA ASP A 216 -28.31 -10.65 -18.36
C ASP A 216 -27.30 -10.48 -17.21
N ILE A 217 -26.18 -11.23 -17.24
CA ILE A 217 -25.21 -11.18 -16.14
C ILE A 217 -24.33 -9.94 -16.26
N CYS A 218 -24.29 -9.17 -15.19
CA CYS A 218 -23.44 -8.01 -15.01
C CYS A 218 -22.44 -8.28 -13.88
N PHE A 219 -21.27 -7.67 -13.97
CA PHE A 219 -20.26 -7.69 -12.91
C PHE A 219 -19.94 -6.27 -12.49
N ASN A 220 -19.80 -6.04 -11.19
CA ASN A 220 -19.26 -4.79 -10.69
C ASN A 220 -17.95 -5.03 -9.95
N TYR A 221 -17.07 -4.04 -9.97
CA TYR A 221 -15.94 -3.98 -9.08
C TYR A 221 -16.15 -2.81 -8.12
N ALA A 222 -16.27 -3.15 -6.84
CA ALA A 222 -16.49 -2.22 -5.76
C ALA A 222 -15.17 -1.89 -5.08
N VAL A 223 -14.99 -0.62 -4.73
CA VAL A 223 -13.97 -0.19 -3.78
C VAL A 223 -14.62 0.70 -2.73
N LEU A 224 -14.10 0.65 -1.51
CA LEU A 224 -14.55 1.50 -0.40
C LEU A 224 -13.42 2.50 -0.05
N PRO A 225 -13.38 3.69 -0.68
CA PRO A 225 -12.38 4.71 -0.41
C PRO A 225 -12.31 5.13 1.04
N GLN A 226 -11.07 5.33 1.47
CA GLN A 226 -10.66 5.80 2.78
C GLN A 226 -9.40 6.67 2.58
N VAL A 227 -9.46 7.59 1.61
CA VAL A 227 -8.35 8.45 1.21
C VAL A 227 -7.95 9.42 2.34
N GLY A 228 -8.90 9.86 3.16
CA GLY A 228 -8.70 10.69 4.36
C GLY A 228 -8.22 9.95 5.63
N PHE A 229 -8.02 8.64 5.59
CA PHE A 229 -8.12 7.84 6.81
C PHE A 229 -7.00 8.01 7.84
N GLU A 230 -5.77 8.26 7.39
CA GLU A 230 -4.62 8.51 8.28
C GLU A 230 -4.89 9.76 9.13
N GLY A 231 -5.40 10.81 8.49
CA GLY A 231 -5.71 12.08 9.10
C GLY A 231 -6.98 12.09 9.95
N ALA A 232 -8.06 11.55 9.40
CA ALA A 232 -9.39 11.39 9.98
C ALA A 232 -9.47 10.79 11.40
N ARG A 233 -8.41 10.14 11.92
CA ARG A 233 -8.44 9.37 13.19
C ARG A 233 -7.64 9.95 14.37
N GLN A 234 -7.13 11.16 14.25
CA GLN A 234 -6.40 11.86 15.33
C GLN A 234 -7.33 12.07 16.56
N SER A 235 -7.11 11.38 17.70
CA SER A 235 -8.10 11.22 18.83
C SER A 235 -7.80 12.00 20.14
N PRO A 236 -8.75 12.26 21.10
CA PRO A 236 -10.22 12.54 21.05
C PRO A 236 -10.62 13.91 21.72
N PRO A 237 -11.82 14.54 21.52
CA PRO A 237 -13.16 13.94 21.70
C PRO A 237 -14.33 14.56 20.87
N THR A 238 -14.15 14.96 19.62
CA THR A 238 -15.28 15.37 18.77
C THR A 238 -15.31 14.49 17.53
N GLY A 239 -15.99 13.35 17.62
CA GLY A 239 -16.39 12.50 16.49
C GLY A 239 -15.48 12.57 15.26
N THR A 240 -14.34 11.87 15.33
CA THR A 240 -13.40 11.66 14.21
C THR A 240 -14.15 11.32 12.92
N GLU A 241 -13.83 12.06 11.87
CA GLU A 241 -14.31 12.02 10.48
C GLU A 241 -14.79 10.66 9.96
N ASP A 242 -14.13 9.55 10.28
CA ASP A 242 -14.36 8.24 9.64
C ASP A 242 -14.45 8.33 8.08
N CYS A 243 -13.73 9.29 7.47
CA CYS A 243 -13.74 9.66 6.04
C CYS A 243 -15.11 10.13 5.51
N THR A 244 -15.85 10.92 6.30
CA THR A 244 -17.20 11.40 5.94
C THR A 244 -17.25 12.56 4.96
N ASP A 245 -16.11 13.04 4.51
CA ASP A 245 -15.95 14.23 3.68
C ASP A 245 -15.08 13.96 2.43
N ASP A 246 -14.92 12.70 2.05
CA ASP A 246 -14.26 12.35 0.80
C ASP A 246 -15.15 12.74 -0.39
N TRP A 247 -14.53 13.28 -1.44
CA TRP A 247 -15.16 13.51 -2.74
C TRP A 247 -15.11 12.27 -3.63
N VAL A 248 -16.04 12.21 -4.59
CA VAL A 248 -16.04 11.22 -5.69
C VAL A 248 -16.49 11.86 -6.99
N GLU A 249 -15.89 11.45 -8.10
CA GLU A 249 -16.26 11.88 -9.46
C GLU A 249 -16.02 10.75 -10.45
N TYR A 250 -16.85 10.62 -11.48
CA TYR A 250 -16.54 9.80 -12.66
C TYR A 250 -16.17 10.72 -13.83
N TYR A 251 -14.91 10.65 -14.28
CA TYR A 251 -14.41 11.37 -15.44
C TYR A 251 -14.38 10.40 -16.63
N GLY A 252 -15.22 10.62 -17.65
CA GLY A 252 -15.34 9.73 -18.81
C GLY A 252 -16.73 9.57 -19.41
N GLU A 253 -17.72 10.35 -18.99
CA GLU A 253 -19.11 10.23 -19.46
C GLU A 253 -19.25 10.49 -20.97
N ASN A 254 -18.45 11.44 -21.47
CA ASN A 254 -18.39 11.81 -22.88
C ASN A 254 -17.12 11.27 -23.54
N TYR A 255 -16.52 10.19 -23.02
CA TYR A 255 -15.31 9.59 -23.60
C TYR A 255 -15.48 9.19 -25.06
N LEU A 256 -16.67 8.74 -25.46
CA LEU A 256 -16.95 8.43 -26.87
C LEU A 256 -16.95 9.69 -27.75
N ASP A 257 -17.32 10.86 -27.21
CA ASP A 257 -17.20 12.13 -27.92
C ASP A 257 -15.73 12.50 -28.09
N TYR A 258 -14.86 12.19 -27.13
CA TYR A 258 -13.40 12.37 -27.24
C TYR A 258 -12.80 11.50 -28.35
N ILE A 259 -13.18 10.22 -28.40
CA ILE A 259 -12.70 9.28 -29.41
C ILE A 259 -13.24 9.62 -30.80
N GLY A 260 -14.53 9.95 -30.92
CA GLY A 260 -15.21 10.17 -32.20
C GLY A 260 -15.11 8.94 -33.11
N SER A 261 -14.64 9.13 -34.34
CA SER A 261 -14.40 8.02 -35.28
C SER A 261 -13.00 7.40 -35.17
N GLY A 262 -12.21 7.81 -34.17
CA GLY A 262 -10.82 7.42 -33.97
C GLY A 262 -10.62 6.16 -33.13
N THR A 263 -9.42 6.02 -32.60
CA THR A 263 -9.04 4.97 -31.63
C THR A 263 -8.55 5.62 -30.32
N PRO A 264 -8.43 4.87 -29.21
CA PRO A 264 -7.87 5.42 -27.96
C PRO A 264 -6.48 6.04 -28.08
N THR A 265 -5.65 5.59 -29.03
CA THR A 265 -4.31 6.16 -29.29
C THR A 265 -4.34 7.29 -30.33
N HIS A 266 -5.36 7.31 -31.20
CA HIS A 266 -5.55 8.30 -32.26
C HIS A 266 -6.99 8.82 -32.27
N PRO A 267 -7.41 9.60 -31.25
CA PRO A 267 -8.76 10.14 -31.17
C PRO A 267 -9.02 11.12 -32.32
N ALA A 268 -10.25 11.14 -32.83
CA ALA A 268 -10.71 12.02 -33.90
C ALA A 268 -11.96 12.84 -33.50
N GLY A 269 -12.32 12.82 -32.22
CA GLY A 269 -13.48 13.48 -31.67
C GLY A 269 -13.19 14.85 -31.06
N ASN A 270 -13.98 15.23 -30.06
CA ASN A 270 -13.89 16.50 -29.35
C ASN A 270 -12.72 16.47 -28.33
N PRO A 271 -11.64 17.25 -28.53
CA PRO A 271 -10.52 17.27 -27.60
C PRO A 271 -10.85 17.90 -26.24
N SER A 272 -12.00 18.54 -26.08
CA SER A 272 -12.49 19.06 -24.79
C SER A 272 -13.38 18.08 -24.03
N ALA A 273 -13.70 16.92 -24.60
CA ALA A 273 -14.36 15.83 -23.89
C ALA A 273 -13.34 15.03 -23.06
N ASP A 274 -13.86 14.18 -22.18
CA ASP A 274 -13.08 13.42 -21.22
C ASP A 274 -12.19 12.40 -21.92
N SER A 275 -10.89 12.50 -21.66
CA SER A 275 -9.88 11.67 -22.35
C SER A 275 -9.60 10.34 -21.65
N LEU A 276 -10.24 10.08 -20.50
CA LEU A 276 -10.09 8.89 -19.67
C LEU A 276 -11.47 8.40 -19.23
N ARG A 277 -11.53 7.18 -18.68
CA ARG A 277 -12.72 6.57 -18.07
C ARG A 277 -12.36 6.12 -16.66
N VAL A 278 -12.50 6.99 -15.68
CA VAL A 278 -11.94 6.81 -14.33
C VAL A 278 -12.86 7.38 -13.25
N PHE A 279 -13.15 6.57 -12.24
CA PHE A 279 -13.62 7.06 -10.95
C PHE A 279 -12.46 7.61 -10.15
N ILE A 280 -12.65 8.77 -9.54
CA ILE A 280 -11.66 9.44 -8.71
C ILE A 280 -12.26 9.63 -7.32
N ALA A 281 -11.47 9.40 -6.28
CA ALA A 281 -11.82 9.76 -4.90
C ALA A 281 -10.65 10.48 -4.23
N TRP A 282 -10.95 11.50 -3.41
CA TRP A 282 -9.94 12.30 -2.72
C TRP A 282 -10.51 12.95 -1.45
N ASP A 283 -9.61 13.34 -0.55
CA ASP A 283 -9.91 14.01 0.71
C ASP A 283 -10.54 15.39 0.49
N GLY A 284 -11.62 15.70 1.22
CA GLY A 284 -12.33 16.97 1.12
C GLY A 284 -12.08 17.90 2.30
N ASP A 285 -12.99 18.86 2.47
CA ASP A 285 -13.07 19.69 3.67
C ASP A 285 -14.33 19.29 4.43
N ASN A 286 -14.17 18.83 5.67
CA ASN A 286 -15.24 18.42 6.54
C ASN A 286 -16.08 19.62 6.99
N ASN A 287 -15.45 20.78 7.19
CA ASN A 287 -16.01 22.06 7.64
C ASN A 287 -17.03 21.97 8.81
N LYS A 288 -17.06 20.86 9.56
CA LYS A 288 -17.95 20.65 10.71
C LYS A 288 -17.65 21.62 11.85
N THR A 289 -16.45 22.19 11.87
CA THR A 289 -16.04 23.24 12.79
C THR A 289 -15.89 24.55 12.02
N VAL A 290 -16.61 25.59 12.43
CA VAL A 290 -16.54 26.89 11.75
C VAL A 290 -15.12 27.45 11.77
N GLY A 291 -14.60 27.82 10.60
CA GLY A 291 -13.26 28.40 10.44
C GLY A 291 -12.14 27.36 10.48
N TRP A 292 -12.46 26.11 10.16
CA TRP A 292 -11.54 25.00 10.10
C TRP A 292 -11.60 24.37 8.71
N ASP A 293 -10.46 24.36 8.01
CA ASP A 293 -10.26 23.66 6.74
C ASP A 293 -9.26 22.53 6.96
N ASP A 294 -9.75 21.30 6.87
CA ASP A 294 -8.95 20.07 7.00
C ASP A 294 -8.52 19.44 5.69
N THR A 295 -8.71 20.10 4.54
CA THR A 295 -8.21 19.57 3.25
C THR A 295 -6.74 19.11 3.37
N GLY A 296 -6.48 17.86 3.01
CA GLY A 296 -5.19 17.18 3.09
C GLY A 296 -4.82 16.66 4.49
N ASP A 297 -5.76 16.71 5.43
CA ASP A 297 -5.63 16.36 6.85
C ASP A 297 -4.31 16.80 7.51
N PRO A 298 -4.13 18.10 7.82
CA PRO A 298 -2.93 18.55 8.51
C PRO A 298 -2.74 17.88 9.89
N ASP A 299 -1.56 17.29 10.11
CA ASP A 299 -1.24 16.54 11.33
C ASP A 299 -1.12 17.44 12.57
N TRP A 300 -1.97 17.20 13.56
CA TRP A 300 -1.96 17.88 14.86
C TRP A 300 -0.91 17.37 15.83
N ASN A 301 -0.28 16.26 15.49
CA ASN A 301 0.61 15.50 16.34
C ASN A 301 -0.06 15.14 17.69
N LYS A 302 -1.37 14.87 17.65
CA LYS A 302 -2.23 14.48 18.78
C LYS A 302 -2.88 13.14 18.48
N GLY A 303 -2.79 12.21 19.44
CA GLY A 303 -3.62 11.01 19.44
C GLY A 303 -2.98 9.71 18.93
N TYR A 304 -1.65 9.62 18.75
CA TYR A 304 -1.03 8.41 18.20
C TYR A 304 0.30 7.98 18.85
N MET A 305 0.64 6.70 18.65
CA MET A 305 1.83 6.01 19.18
C MET A 305 3.13 6.32 18.41
N GLU A 306 3.05 6.74 17.14
CA GLU A 306 4.20 7.23 16.35
C GLU A 306 3.87 8.63 15.83
N GLN A 307 4.74 9.60 16.14
CA GLN A 307 4.56 11.01 15.75
C GLN A 307 5.25 11.28 14.40
N SER A 308 4.59 12.07 13.54
CA SER A 308 5.20 12.57 12.30
C SER A 308 6.42 13.47 12.59
N PRO A 309 7.26 13.78 11.58
CA PRO A 309 8.44 14.62 11.77
C PRO A 309 8.16 16.03 12.31
N GLY A 310 6.92 16.52 12.25
CA GLY A 310 6.53 17.84 12.72
C GLY A 310 5.03 18.12 12.56
N MET A 311 4.49 19.04 13.37
CA MET A 311 3.10 19.47 13.27
C MET A 311 2.81 20.09 11.89
N GLY A 312 1.63 19.78 11.34
CA GLY A 312 1.11 20.33 10.11
C GLY A 312 1.26 19.44 8.88
N ARG A 313 2.06 18.37 8.90
CA ARG A 313 2.25 17.48 7.74
C ARG A 313 0.90 17.05 7.18
N LEU A 314 0.71 17.17 5.87
CA LEU A 314 -0.51 16.70 5.20
C LEU A 314 -0.53 15.16 5.17
N LEU A 315 -1.57 14.57 5.75
CA LEU A 315 -1.71 13.11 5.94
C LEU A 315 -2.56 12.44 4.86
N SER A 316 -3.42 13.21 4.20
CA SER A 316 -4.34 12.68 3.19
C SER A 316 -4.12 13.32 1.81
N PRO A 317 -2.89 13.31 1.26
CA PRO A 317 -2.57 13.99 0.00
C PRO A 317 -3.04 13.25 -1.26
N GLN A 318 -3.62 12.07 -1.09
CA GLN A 318 -3.77 11.05 -2.12
C GLN A 318 -5.09 11.15 -2.88
N TYR A 319 -4.98 11.08 -4.20
CA TYR A 319 -6.08 10.87 -5.14
C TYR A 319 -6.05 9.44 -5.61
N PHE A 320 -7.15 8.73 -5.39
CA PHE A 320 -7.37 7.40 -5.92
C PHE A 320 -8.03 7.48 -7.29
N GLY A 321 -7.62 6.61 -8.22
CA GLY A 321 -8.25 6.43 -9.52
C GLY A 321 -8.51 4.95 -9.84
N MET A 322 -9.70 4.62 -10.33
CA MET A 322 -10.07 3.28 -10.82
C MET A 322 -10.88 3.36 -12.11
N GLY A 323 -10.51 2.59 -13.12
CA GLY A 323 -11.22 2.62 -14.42
C GLY A 323 -11.09 1.34 -15.24
N ILE A 324 -11.94 1.24 -16.26
CA ILE A 324 -11.98 0.12 -17.22
C ILE A 324 -11.12 0.45 -18.44
N LEU A 325 -10.24 -0.47 -18.81
CA LEU A 325 -9.44 -0.39 -20.02
C LEU A 325 -10.05 -1.23 -21.14
N HIS A 326 -10.41 -2.47 -20.84
CA HIS A 326 -10.96 -3.43 -21.79
C HIS A 326 -12.16 -4.15 -21.22
N CYS A 327 -13.18 -4.34 -22.04
CA CYS A 327 -14.26 -5.29 -21.83
C CYS A 327 -14.56 -5.98 -23.15
N ASP A 328 -14.69 -7.30 -23.15
CA ASP A 328 -15.26 -7.99 -24.31
C ASP A 328 -16.69 -7.49 -24.58
N LYS A 329 -17.07 -7.42 -25.87
CA LYS A 329 -18.43 -7.06 -26.29
C LYS A 329 -19.41 -8.20 -26.06
N SER A 330 -18.98 -9.44 -26.27
CA SER A 330 -19.75 -10.65 -25.98
C SER A 330 -18.81 -11.85 -25.86
N VAL A 331 -19.35 -13.02 -25.56
CA VAL A 331 -18.58 -14.28 -25.52
C VAL A 331 -18.07 -14.72 -26.91
N GLU A 332 -18.58 -14.12 -27.99
CA GLU A 332 -18.16 -14.36 -29.38
C GLU A 332 -17.29 -13.24 -29.97
N ASP A 333 -17.30 -12.04 -29.36
CA ASP A 333 -16.55 -10.87 -29.81
C ASP A 333 -15.69 -10.31 -28.66
N THR A 334 -14.41 -10.67 -28.67
CA THR A 334 -13.41 -10.25 -27.68
C THR A 334 -12.80 -8.88 -28.00
N THR A 335 -13.35 -8.13 -28.96
CA THR A 335 -12.91 -6.75 -29.19
C THR A 335 -13.41 -5.85 -28.07
N ASN A 336 -12.62 -4.82 -27.74
CA ASN A 336 -12.95 -3.91 -26.66
C ASN A 336 -14.26 -3.14 -26.91
N ASP A 337 -15.20 -3.24 -25.99
CA ASP A 337 -16.38 -2.39 -25.92
C ASP A 337 -16.05 -1.06 -25.25
N LEU A 338 -15.78 -0.03 -26.05
CA LEU A 338 -15.50 1.31 -25.54
C LEU A 338 -16.72 2.01 -24.92
N SER A 339 -17.93 1.46 -25.08
CA SER A 339 -19.13 1.97 -24.41
C SER A 339 -19.24 1.52 -22.95
N GLN A 340 -18.40 0.57 -22.51
CA GLN A 340 -18.27 0.18 -21.10
C GLN A 340 -17.38 1.17 -20.32
N PRO A 341 -17.51 1.27 -18.99
CA PRO A 341 -18.51 0.60 -18.15
C PRO A 341 -19.93 1.10 -18.44
N PHE A 342 -20.89 0.18 -18.56
CA PHE A 342 -22.27 0.57 -18.87
C PHE A 342 -22.96 1.28 -17.70
N SER A 343 -22.49 1.08 -16.46
CA SER A 343 -23.00 1.77 -15.27
C SER A 343 -21.87 2.28 -14.40
N THR A 344 -22.01 3.53 -13.94
CA THR A 344 -21.04 4.26 -13.12
C THR A 344 -21.78 4.86 -11.94
N VAL A 345 -21.96 4.06 -10.90
CA VAL A 345 -22.66 4.46 -9.68
C VAL A 345 -21.70 4.50 -8.51
N TRP A 346 -22.01 5.33 -7.51
CA TRP A 346 -21.35 5.32 -6.22
C TRP A 346 -22.41 5.29 -5.12
N ARG A 347 -22.04 5.01 -3.88
CA ARG A 347 -22.98 4.87 -2.76
C ARG A 347 -22.49 5.62 -1.53
N PRO A 348 -23.29 6.51 -0.93
CA PRO A 348 -22.97 7.09 0.37
C PRO A 348 -23.12 6.04 1.49
N GLY A 349 -22.25 6.12 2.50
CA GLY A 349 -21.97 5.01 3.43
C GLY A 349 -23.17 4.36 4.13
N ASN A 350 -24.27 5.07 4.38
CA ASN A 350 -25.40 4.60 5.19
C ASN A 350 -26.61 4.04 4.39
N VAL A 351 -26.51 3.92 3.06
CA VAL A 351 -27.64 3.42 2.24
C VAL A 351 -27.78 1.90 2.37
N LEU A 352 -28.97 1.45 2.76
CA LEU A 352 -29.39 0.04 2.84
C LEU A 352 -30.42 -0.29 1.76
N PHE A 353 -30.40 -1.53 1.25
CA PHE A 353 -31.37 -2.03 0.28
C PHE A 353 -32.48 -2.82 0.97
N ASN A 354 -33.73 -2.65 0.52
CA ASN A 354 -34.87 -3.39 1.09
C ASN A 354 -35.13 -4.72 0.38
N SER A 355 -34.61 -4.90 -0.84
CA SER A 355 -34.80 -6.09 -1.65
C SER A 355 -33.64 -6.32 -2.63
N LEU A 356 -33.58 -7.53 -3.20
CA LEU A 356 -32.68 -7.85 -4.32
C LEU A 356 -32.94 -6.96 -5.55
N GLU A 357 -34.20 -6.63 -5.81
CA GLU A 357 -34.61 -5.80 -6.93
C GLU A 357 -34.07 -4.37 -6.77
N ASP A 358 -34.14 -3.81 -5.56
CA ASP A 358 -33.58 -2.48 -5.28
C ASP A 358 -32.07 -2.45 -5.46
N ALA A 359 -31.37 -3.48 -4.97
CA ALA A 359 -29.93 -3.59 -5.15
C ALA A 359 -29.56 -3.77 -6.63
N TYR A 360 -30.29 -4.61 -7.37
CA TYR A 360 -30.07 -4.79 -8.80
C TYR A 360 -30.28 -3.48 -9.56
N ASN A 361 -31.37 -2.78 -9.28
CA ASN A 361 -31.70 -1.52 -9.92
C ASN A 361 -30.75 -0.38 -9.57
N TYR A 362 -30.04 -0.48 -8.44
CA TYR A 362 -29.02 0.48 -8.07
C TYR A 362 -27.72 0.26 -8.86
N PHE A 363 -27.26 -0.99 -8.97
CA PHE A 363 -25.93 -1.29 -9.49
C PHE A 363 -25.90 -1.70 -10.99
N PHE A 364 -26.98 -2.25 -11.54
CA PHE A 364 -26.91 -3.05 -12.78
C PHE A 364 -27.94 -2.66 -13.85
N THR A 365 -28.32 -1.38 -13.93
CA THR A 365 -29.32 -0.86 -14.89
C THR A 365 -28.79 0.17 -15.88
N GLY A 366 -27.47 0.35 -15.96
CA GLY A 366 -26.86 1.36 -16.83
C GLY A 366 -27.01 2.78 -16.30
N ALA A 367 -27.21 2.92 -15.00
CA ALA A 367 -27.31 4.22 -14.35
C ALA A 367 -25.93 4.87 -14.27
N HIS A 368 -25.94 6.20 -14.43
CA HIS A 368 -24.85 7.07 -14.02
C HIS A 368 -25.32 7.86 -12.79
N MET A 369 -24.48 7.93 -11.76
CA MET A 369 -24.75 8.75 -10.58
C MET A 369 -23.86 9.99 -10.57
N ALA A 370 -24.51 11.16 -10.62
CA ALA A 370 -23.86 12.46 -10.52
C ALA A 370 -22.97 12.54 -9.26
N SER A 371 -21.80 13.13 -9.41
CA SER A 371 -20.90 13.48 -8.31
C SER A 371 -21.54 14.50 -7.37
N PRO A 372 -21.06 14.60 -6.11
CA PRO A 372 -21.53 15.64 -5.19
C PRO A 372 -21.40 17.06 -5.78
N LEU A 373 -20.34 17.35 -6.56
CA LEU A 373 -20.15 18.63 -7.25
C LEU A 373 -21.25 18.90 -8.28
N GLU A 374 -21.59 17.92 -9.11
CA GLU A 374 -22.66 18.03 -10.10
C GLU A 374 -24.03 18.17 -9.47
N MET A 375 -24.21 17.60 -8.27
CA MET A 375 -25.39 17.77 -7.44
C MET A 375 -25.46 19.17 -6.77
N GLY A 376 -24.41 19.99 -6.90
CA GLY A 376 -24.34 21.37 -6.37
C GLY A 376 -23.81 21.48 -4.95
N TYR A 377 -23.18 20.44 -4.41
CA TYR A 377 -22.54 20.49 -3.10
C TYR A 377 -21.21 21.25 -3.20
N THR A 378 -20.93 22.08 -2.20
CA THR A 378 -19.62 22.71 -1.99
C THR A 378 -18.72 21.92 -1.05
N GLU A 379 -19.31 21.00 -0.29
CA GLU A 379 -18.68 20.14 0.72
C GLU A 379 -19.39 18.76 0.70
N PRO A 380 -18.68 17.63 0.77
CA PRO A 380 -19.28 16.30 0.58
C PRO A 380 -19.62 15.61 1.92
N ASN A 381 -19.97 16.37 2.96
CA ASN A 381 -20.13 15.88 4.33
C ASN A 381 -21.55 15.38 4.71
N ASP A 382 -22.53 15.40 3.79
CA ASP A 382 -23.91 14.92 4.07
C ASP A 382 -23.96 13.38 4.18
N PRO A 383 -24.21 12.82 5.38
CA PRO A 383 -24.13 11.37 5.67
C PRO A 383 -25.18 10.52 4.95
N LEU A 384 -26.21 11.14 4.39
CA LEU A 384 -27.30 10.45 3.71
C LEU A 384 -27.16 10.50 2.19
N ARG A 385 -26.47 11.52 1.67
CA ARG A 385 -26.49 11.82 0.22
C ARG A 385 -25.12 11.72 -0.45
N VAL A 386 -24.04 12.14 0.21
CA VAL A 386 -22.73 12.26 -0.45
C VAL A 386 -21.53 11.72 0.33
N ALA A 387 -21.58 11.75 1.66
CA ALA A 387 -20.47 11.33 2.50
C ALA A 387 -20.09 9.86 2.35
N ARG A 388 -18.79 9.57 2.54
CA ARG A 388 -18.21 8.23 2.47
C ARG A 388 -18.56 7.54 1.13
N PRO A 389 -18.29 8.19 -0.01
CA PRO A 389 -18.68 7.65 -1.31
C PRO A 389 -17.93 6.35 -1.61
N ASN A 390 -18.67 5.34 -2.05
CA ASN A 390 -18.09 4.05 -2.47
C ASN A 390 -18.40 3.87 -3.95
N PRO A 391 -17.43 3.96 -4.87
CA PRO A 391 -17.66 3.83 -6.30
C PRO A 391 -17.72 2.36 -6.76
N TYR A 392 -18.52 2.13 -7.79
CA TYR A 392 -18.74 0.85 -8.45
C TYR A 392 -18.65 1.06 -9.97
N VAL A 393 -17.73 0.34 -10.61
CA VAL A 393 -17.72 0.22 -12.08
C VAL A 393 -18.40 -1.07 -12.46
N CYS A 394 -19.37 -1.01 -13.37
CA CYS A 394 -20.13 -2.18 -13.77
C CYS A 394 -19.97 -2.45 -15.26
N ILE A 395 -19.83 -3.73 -15.61
CA ILE A 395 -19.68 -4.23 -16.97
C ILE A 395 -20.81 -5.21 -17.32
N GLY A 396 -21.13 -5.31 -18.62
CA GLY A 396 -22.23 -6.13 -19.14
C GLY A 396 -23.43 -5.28 -19.60
N PRO A 397 -24.64 -5.84 -19.64
CA PRO A 397 -24.99 -7.24 -19.37
C PRO A 397 -24.42 -8.20 -20.42
N TYR A 398 -24.20 -9.45 -20.04
CA TYR A 398 -23.74 -10.53 -20.92
C TYR A 398 -24.71 -11.70 -20.94
N GLU A 399 -24.71 -12.40 -22.07
CA GLU A 399 -25.26 -13.74 -22.20
C GLU A 399 -24.10 -14.73 -22.18
N MET A 400 -24.03 -15.58 -21.16
CA MET A 400 -22.92 -16.51 -20.99
C MET A 400 -23.41 -17.97 -21.03
N PRO A 401 -23.35 -18.65 -22.18
CA PRO A 401 -23.57 -20.09 -22.26
C PRO A 401 -22.59 -20.88 -21.39
N PHE A 402 -22.95 -22.11 -21.04
CA PHE A 402 -22.07 -22.98 -20.27
C PHE A 402 -20.73 -23.20 -20.99
N GLY A 403 -19.63 -22.97 -20.26
CA GLY A 403 -18.26 -23.09 -20.76
C GLY A 403 -17.75 -21.89 -21.54
N SER A 404 -18.54 -20.82 -21.68
CA SER A 404 -18.07 -19.57 -22.26
C SER A 404 -17.29 -18.75 -21.24
N ASP A 405 -16.50 -17.81 -21.73
CA ASP A 405 -15.78 -16.84 -20.92
C ASP A 405 -15.84 -15.43 -21.51
N ILE A 406 -15.60 -14.45 -20.65
CA ILE A 406 -15.39 -13.05 -21.00
C ILE A 406 -14.15 -12.54 -20.29
N HIS A 407 -13.50 -11.55 -20.88
CA HIS A 407 -12.35 -10.86 -20.35
C HIS A 407 -12.65 -9.38 -20.11
N PHE A 408 -12.15 -8.86 -18.99
CA PHE A 408 -12.08 -7.42 -18.79
C PHE A 408 -10.85 -7.04 -17.98
N SER A 409 -10.38 -5.81 -18.19
CA SER A 409 -9.14 -5.32 -17.61
C SER A 409 -9.37 -3.93 -17.04
N MET A 410 -8.84 -3.72 -15.83
CA MET A 410 -8.95 -2.48 -15.08
C MET A 410 -7.58 -1.87 -14.84
N LEU A 411 -7.59 -0.58 -14.53
CA LEU A 411 -6.45 0.16 -14.03
C LEU A 411 -6.83 0.80 -12.69
N VAL A 412 -5.98 0.59 -11.70
CA VAL A 412 -6.00 1.34 -10.44
C VAL A 412 -4.71 2.12 -10.32
N ALA A 413 -4.80 3.42 -10.05
CA ALA A 413 -3.64 4.26 -9.75
C ALA A 413 -3.92 5.09 -8.52
N VAL A 414 -2.87 5.40 -7.75
CA VAL A 414 -2.96 6.34 -6.64
C VAL A 414 -1.79 7.29 -6.77
N HIS A 415 -2.05 8.59 -6.62
CA HIS A 415 -1.00 9.58 -6.60
C HIS A 415 -1.45 10.82 -5.82
N GLY A 416 -0.49 11.60 -5.36
CA GLY A 416 -0.73 12.87 -4.68
C GLY A 416 0.51 13.76 -4.77
N ILE A 417 0.52 14.81 -3.96
CA ILE A 417 1.77 15.55 -3.71
C ILE A 417 2.77 14.65 -2.97
N ASN A 418 4.07 14.87 -3.20
CA ASN A 418 5.10 14.02 -2.60
C ASN A 418 5.33 14.32 -1.11
N TYR A 419 6.02 13.42 -0.42
CA TYR A 419 6.29 13.49 1.01
C TYR A 419 6.94 14.82 1.46
N ASP A 420 7.89 15.36 0.68
CA ASP A 420 8.54 16.63 0.99
C ASP A 420 7.59 17.82 0.89
N LEU A 421 6.69 17.80 -0.10
CA LEU A 421 5.68 18.83 -0.26
C LEU A 421 4.62 18.73 0.85
N CYS A 422 4.20 17.52 1.25
CA CYS A 422 3.33 17.32 2.42
C CYS A 422 3.92 17.94 3.69
N ASN A 423 5.24 17.79 3.91
CA ASN A 423 5.90 18.37 5.08
C ASN A 423 6.04 19.89 4.97
N SER A 424 6.52 20.40 3.83
CA SER A 424 6.83 21.82 3.67
C SER A 424 5.58 22.70 3.58
N VAL A 425 4.57 22.28 2.82
CA VAL A 425 3.27 22.97 2.73
C VAL A 425 2.54 22.89 4.07
N GLY A 426 2.48 21.70 4.64
CA GLY A 426 1.86 21.44 5.93
C GLY A 426 2.44 22.30 7.06
N LEU A 427 3.77 22.38 7.16
CA LEU A 427 4.45 23.21 8.15
C LEU A 427 4.20 24.72 7.93
N SER A 428 4.20 25.17 6.68
CA SER A 428 3.91 26.56 6.33
C SER A 428 2.48 26.94 6.72
N TRP A 429 1.50 26.11 6.37
CA TRP A 429 0.11 26.27 6.77
C TRP A 429 -0.06 26.27 8.29
N TRP A 430 0.54 25.30 8.99
CA TRP A 430 0.49 25.21 10.45
C TRP A 430 1.07 26.44 11.14
N THR A 431 2.16 27.00 10.59
CA THR A 431 2.78 28.22 11.08
C THR A 431 1.80 29.40 11.00
N ARG A 432 1.08 29.53 9.88
CA ARG A 432 0.02 30.54 9.73
C ARG A 432 -1.12 30.30 10.70
N TYR A 433 -1.59 29.06 10.83
CA TYR A 433 -2.66 28.68 11.75
C TYR A 433 -2.35 29.07 13.21
N LYS A 434 -1.07 29.07 13.61
CA LYS A 434 -0.61 29.55 14.93
C LYS A 434 -0.37 31.06 15.02
N GLY A 435 -0.75 31.84 14.02
CA GLY A 435 -0.62 33.30 13.97
C GLY A 435 0.70 33.79 13.35
N GLY A 436 1.48 32.91 12.72
CA GLY A 436 2.69 33.26 11.98
C GLY A 436 2.42 33.64 10.52
N VAL A 437 3.48 33.71 9.72
CA VAL A 437 3.42 33.91 8.27
C VAL A 437 3.60 32.55 7.58
N GLY A 438 2.70 32.23 6.66
CA GLY A 438 2.67 30.96 5.92
C GLY A 438 1.45 30.89 4.99
N PHE A 439 1.24 29.72 4.38
CA PHE A 439 0.17 29.50 3.39
C PHE A 439 -1.23 29.67 3.98
N THR A 440 -2.13 30.29 3.21
CA THR A 440 -3.58 30.30 3.50
C THR A 440 -4.21 28.94 3.22
N ASP A 441 -5.47 28.79 3.61
CA ASP A 441 -6.31 27.62 3.28
C ASP A 441 -6.42 27.47 1.75
N GLU A 442 -6.68 28.56 1.02
CA GLU A 442 -6.79 28.53 -0.45
C GLU A 442 -5.47 28.13 -1.12
N GLU A 443 -4.32 28.62 -0.61
CA GLU A 443 -3.00 28.25 -1.15
C GLU A 443 -2.66 26.78 -0.86
N LYS A 444 -2.94 26.29 0.36
CA LYS A 444 -2.80 24.87 0.72
C LYS A 444 -3.67 24.00 -0.20
N ASN A 445 -4.95 24.33 -0.33
CA ASN A 445 -5.93 23.54 -1.09
C ASN A 445 -5.57 23.49 -2.57
N ALA A 446 -5.14 24.62 -3.15
CA ALA A 446 -4.67 24.66 -4.53
C ALA A 446 -3.45 23.75 -4.76
N ILE A 447 -2.53 23.65 -3.80
CA ILE A 447 -1.37 22.77 -3.90
C ILE A 447 -1.79 21.29 -3.75
N VAL A 448 -2.62 20.95 -2.75
CA VAL A 448 -3.15 19.58 -2.58
C VAL A 448 -3.88 19.13 -3.84
N ALA A 449 -4.68 20.00 -4.45
CA ALA A 449 -5.43 19.72 -5.66
C ALA A 449 -4.56 19.34 -6.88
N THR A 450 -3.28 19.73 -6.91
CA THR A 450 -2.33 19.28 -7.95
C THR A 450 -2.06 17.77 -7.92
N GLY A 451 -2.46 17.09 -6.82
CA GLY A 451 -2.50 15.63 -6.75
C GLY A 451 -3.37 15.02 -7.86
N ARG A 452 -4.47 15.67 -8.24
CA ARG A 452 -5.34 15.24 -9.36
C ARG A 452 -4.59 15.21 -10.68
N ASP A 453 -3.81 16.25 -10.98
CA ASP A 453 -2.99 16.32 -12.20
C ASP A 453 -1.98 15.19 -12.23
N SER A 454 -1.41 14.88 -11.07
CA SER A 454 -0.46 13.78 -10.93
C SER A 454 -1.15 12.44 -11.18
N LEU A 455 -2.30 12.17 -10.57
CA LEU A 455 -3.08 10.96 -10.83
C LEU A 455 -3.38 10.82 -12.33
N PHE A 456 -3.90 11.87 -12.97
CA PHE A 456 -4.24 11.86 -14.39
C PHE A 456 -3.04 11.61 -15.29
N LYS A 457 -1.87 12.15 -14.94
CA LYS A 457 -0.62 11.90 -15.67
C LYS A 457 -0.28 10.40 -15.71
N TYR A 458 -0.26 9.73 -14.55
CA TYR A 458 0.11 8.30 -14.49
C TYR A 458 -1.00 7.40 -15.03
N PHE A 459 -2.27 7.71 -14.73
CA PHE A 459 -3.40 6.96 -15.25
C PHE A 459 -3.45 7.04 -16.78
N SER A 460 -3.25 8.23 -17.35
CA SER A 460 -3.18 8.44 -18.81
C SER A 460 -1.95 7.77 -19.44
N GLN A 461 -0.79 7.81 -18.78
CA GLN A 461 0.40 7.10 -19.26
C GLN A 461 0.15 5.59 -19.35
N ALA A 462 -0.36 4.96 -18.29
CA ALA A 462 -0.67 3.54 -18.26
C ALA A 462 -1.77 3.16 -19.27
N THR A 463 -2.82 3.97 -19.38
CA THR A 463 -3.90 3.79 -20.36
C THR A 463 -3.38 3.83 -21.80
N ARG A 464 -2.57 4.84 -22.15
CA ARG A 464 -1.95 4.95 -23.47
C ARG A 464 -1.03 3.76 -23.77
N ARG A 465 -0.25 3.31 -22.78
CA ARG A 465 0.60 2.14 -22.93
C ARG A 465 -0.22 0.89 -23.23
N TYR A 466 -1.26 0.63 -22.46
CA TYR A 466 -2.16 -0.52 -22.67
C TYR A 466 -2.68 -0.58 -24.10
N PHE A 467 -3.25 0.52 -24.60
CA PHE A 467 -3.81 0.57 -25.95
C PHE A 467 -2.74 0.51 -27.04
N ARG A 468 -1.64 1.23 -26.88
CA ARG A 468 -0.51 1.18 -27.84
C ARG A 468 0.05 -0.23 -27.96
N ASN A 469 0.26 -0.92 -26.83
CA ASN A 469 0.75 -2.29 -26.84
C ASN A 469 -0.21 -3.20 -27.60
N SER A 470 -1.50 -3.10 -27.30
CA SER A 470 -2.57 -3.86 -27.97
C SER A 470 -2.56 -3.65 -29.49
N GLU A 471 -2.47 -2.40 -29.95
CA GLU A 471 -2.42 -2.05 -31.39
C GLU A 471 -1.14 -2.54 -32.08
N LEU A 472 -0.02 -2.61 -31.35
CA LEU A 472 1.26 -3.11 -31.85
C LEU A 472 1.41 -4.64 -31.71
N GLY A 473 0.43 -5.35 -31.16
CA GLY A 473 0.50 -6.79 -30.91
C GLY A 473 1.47 -7.19 -29.79
N ARG A 474 1.85 -6.25 -28.91
CA ARG A 474 2.59 -6.49 -27.67
C ARG A 474 1.59 -6.81 -26.54
N ASN A 475 2.05 -7.51 -25.50
CA ASN A 475 1.20 -7.73 -24.33
C ASN A 475 0.75 -6.39 -23.72
N PRO A 476 -0.56 -6.17 -23.45
CA PRO A 476 -1.07 -4.90 -22.95
C PRO A 476 -0.48 -4.47 -21.59
N TYR A 477 -0.04 -5.44 -20.79
CA TYR A 477 0.56 -5.24 -19.46
C TYR A 477 2.08 -5.10 -19.50
N ASP A 478 2.67 -4.98 -20.67
CA ASP A 478 4.11 -4.87 -20.82
C ASP A 478 4.61 -3.44 -20.57
N ALA A 479 5.77 -3.32 -19.92
CA ALA A 479 6.41 -2.07 -19.55
C ALA A 479 7.91 -2.15 -19.84
N PRO A 480 8.55 -1.07 -20.34
CA PRO A 480 10.01 -1.01 -20.42
C PRO A 480 10.64 -1.29 -19.05
N GLU A 481 11.82 -1.92 -19.06
CA GLU A 481 12.44 -2.40 -17.83
C GLU A 481 13.69 -1.61 -17.47
N ALA A 482 13.92 -1.51 -16.17
CA ALA A 482 15.20 -1.05 -15.65
C ALA A 482 16.13 -2.25 -15.40
N PRO A 483 17.45 -2.04 -15.33
CA PRO A 483 18.39 -3.07 -14.91
C PRO A 483 18.03 -3.66 -13.54
N GLU A 484 18.57 -4.84 -13.25
CA GLU A 484 18.26 -5.51 -11.99
C GLU A 484 18.79 -4.74 -10.77
N PRO A 485 18.03 -4.69 -9.66
CA PRO A 485 18.56 -4.17 -8.41
C PRO A 485 19.67 -5.09 -7.90
N PRO A 486 20.82 -4.57 -7.44
CA PRO A 486 21.90 -5.41 -6.97
C PRO A 486 21.64 -5.93 -5.55
N ASP A 487 22.31 -7.04 -5.19
CA ASP A 487 22.50 -7.42 -3.79
C ASP A 487 23.27 -6.31 -3.07
N LEU A 488 22.94 -6.05 -1.81
CA LEU A 488 23.50 -4.93 -1.06
C LEU A 488 24.02 -5.38 0.31
N SER A 489 25.27 -5.02 0.61
CA SER A 489 25.88 -5.12 1.93
C SER A 489 26.18 -3.72 2.46
N VAL A 490 25.68 -3.42 3.66
CA VAL A 490 25.90 -2.16 4.37
C VAL A 490 26.58 -2.46 5.69
N THR A 491 27.73 -1.86 5.95
CA THR A 491 28.52 -2.11 7.16
C THR A 491 28.90 -0.80 7.83
N ALA A 492 28.73 -0.73 9.15
CA ALA A 492 29.22 0.37 9.96
C ALA A 492 30.75 0.50 9.85
N GLY A 493 31.22 1.71 9.59
CA GLY A 493 32.64 2.07 9.51
C GLY A 493 33.04 3.10 10.55
N GLU A 494 34.36 3.31 10.71
CA GLU A 494 34.87 4.38 11.56
C GLU A 494 34.54 5.73 10.90
N LYS A 495 33.68 6.51 11.54
CA LYS A 495 33.16 7.80 11.05
C LYS A 495 32.57 7.69 9.64
N SER A 496 32.05 6.51 9.29
CA SER A 496 31.60 6.21 7.94
C SER A 496 30.59 5.07 7.92
N VAL A 497 29.92 4.90 6.79
CA VAL A 497 29.19 3.67 6.44
C VAL A 497 29.74 3.17 5.11
N ILE A 498 30.01 1.88 5.01
CA ILE A 498 30.56 1.23 3.82
C ILE A 498 29.42 0.48 3.13
N LEU A 499 29.23 0.75 1.85
CA LEU A 499 28.27 0.08 0.99
C LEU A 499 29.01 -0.70 -0.09
N GLU A 500 28.65 -1.96 -0.28
CA GLU A 500 29.17 -2.87 -1.31
C GLU A 500 28.00 -3.59 -1.94
N TRP A 501 28.01 -3.75 -3.26
CA TRP A 501 26.90 -4.37 -4.00
C TRP A 501 27.35 -5.30 -5.12
N SER A 502 26.49 -6.23 -5.52
CA SER A 502 26.80 -7.16 -6.62
C SER A 502 26.84 -6.45 -7.98
N ASP A 503 27.54 -7.06 -8.95
CA ASP A 503 27.61 -6.52 -10.31
C ASP A 503 26.47 -7.07 -11.18
N VAL A 504 25.63 -6.17 -11.69
CA VAL A 504 24.52 -6.47 -12.61
C VAL A 504 24.78 -5.95 -14.03
N SER A 505 25.99 -5.44 -14.31
CA SER A 505 26.32 -4.74 -15.57
C SER A 505 26.27 -5.62 -16.83
N GLN A 506 26.29 -6.94 -16.66
CA GLN A 506 26.27 -7.91 -17.76
C GLN A 506 24.89 -8.56 -17.95
N ILE A 507 23.88 -8.14 -17.19
CA ILE A 507 22.53 -8.68 -17.31
C ILE A 507 21.83 -7.97 -18.47
N PRO A 508 21.36 -8.70 -19.51
CA PRO A 508 20.65 -8.10 -20.61
C PRO A 508 19.24 -7.67 -20.19
N ASP A 509 18.74 -6.60 -20.82
CA ASP A 509 17.34 -6.19 -20.75
C ASP A 509 16.41 -7.34 -21.15
N HIS A 510 15.34 -7.56 -20.39
CA HIS A 510 14.46 -8.72 -20.52
C HIS A 510 13.73 -8.75 -21.87
N ASP A 511 13.28 -7.59 -22.34
CA ASP A 511 12.51 -7.44 -23.58
C ASP A 511 13.38 -7.63 -24.82
N THR A 512 14.58 -7.03 -24.79
CA THR A 512 15.40 -6.84 -25.99
C THR A 512 16.61 -7.77 -26.06
N GLY A 513 17.03 -8.34 -24.92
CA GLY A 513 18.26 -9.13 -24.81
C GLY A 513 19.54 -8.30 -24.94
N VAL A 514 19.43 -6.97 -24.96
CA VAL A 514 20.56 -6.04 -25.11
C VAL A 514 21.07 -5.61 -23.74
N ILE A 515 22.39 -5.59 -23.56
CA ILE A 515 23.00 -5.00 -22.36
C ILE A 515 23.02 -3.48 -22.53
N ASP A 516 22.26 -2.76 -21.72
CA ASP A 516 22.13 -1.30 -21.74
C ASP A 516 22.39 -0.63 -20.38
N PHE A 517 22.90 -1.40 -19.41
CA PHE A 517 23.36 -0.91 -18.11
C PHE A 517 24.29 0.31 -18.26
N SER A 518 24.05 1.33 -17.44
CA SER A 518 24.81 2.59 -17.46
C SER A 518 25.50 2.91 -16.14
N GLY A 519 24.98 2.49 -15.00
CA GLY A 519 25.61 2.78 -13.70
C GLY A 519 24.77 2.45 -12.47
N TYR A 520 25.22 2.96 -11.32
CA TYR A 520 24.56 2.79 -10.02
C TYR A 520 24.33 4.13 -9.32
N ARG A 521 23.28 4.21 -8.50
CA ARG A 521 22.98 5.35 -7.61
C ARG A 521 22.83 4.88 -6.18
N VAL A 522 23.36 5.64 -5.23
CA VAL A 522 23.26 5.38 -3.79
C VAL A 522 22.37 6.42 -3.15
N TYR A 523 21.39 5.94 -2.39
CA TYR A 523 20.42 6.77 -1.70
C TYR A 523 20.48 6.55 -0.20
N ARG A 524 20.20 7.61 0.55
CA ARG A 524 20.28 7.62 2.02
C ARG A 524 19.09 8.33 2.65
N ALA A 525 18.54 7.74 3.70
CA ALA A 525 17.67 8.42 4.66
C ALA A 525 18.32 8.41 6.05
N VAL A 526 18.01 9.44 6.83
CA VAL A 526 18.51 9.61 8.20
C VAL A 526 17.35 9.37 9.16
N SER A 527 17.63 8.71 10.29
CA SER A 527 16.72 8.46 11.41
C SER A 527 15.56 7.50 11.14
N ARG A 528 15.02 7.48 9.93
CA ARG A 528 13.86 6.68 9.57
C ARG A 528 13.90 6.28 8.10
N ASN A 529 13.34 5.11 7.76
CA ASN A 529 13.27 4.60 6.37
C ASN A 529 11.94 4.94 5.69
N ASP A 530 11.15 5.76 6.36
CA ASP A 530 9.79 6.11 6.03
C ASP A 530 9.77 7.64 5.76
N THR A 531 10.67 8.06 4.89
CA THR A 531 10.87 9.46 4.52
C THR A 531 11.50 9.50 3.14
N THR A 532 11.68 10.69 2.58
CA THR A 532 12.46 10.88 1.37
C THR A 532 13.90 10.45 1.58
N PHE A 533 14.40 9.60 0.67
CA PHE A 533 15.81 9.27 0.58
C PHE A 533 16.50 10.21 -0.40
N GLU A 534 17.64 10.76 -0.01
CA GLU A 534 18.44 11.63 -0.85
C GLU A 534 19.45 10.83 -1.68
N LYS A 535 19.61 11.16 -2.96
CA LYS A 535 20.72 10.63 -3.77
C LYS A 535 22.03 11.27 -3.32
N ILE A 536 22.91 10.49 -2.71
CA ILE A 536 24.19 10.99 -2.17
C ILE A 536 25.38 10.70 -3.08
N TRP A 537 25.24 9.73 -4.00
CA TRP A 537 26.32 9.34 -4.90
C TRP A 537 25.81 8.62 -6.15
N GLU A 538 26.57 8.69 -7.24
CA GLU A 538 26.30 8.05 -8.52
C GLU A 538 27.62 7.71 -9.23
N CYS A 539 27.68 6.56 -9.92
CA CYS A 539 28.77 6.21 -10.83
C CYS A 539 28.24 5.68 -12.16
N GLY A 540 29.08 5.73 -13.19
CA GLY A 540 28.68 5.39 -14.56
C GLY A 540 27.89 6.52 -15.23
N GLY A 541 27.28 6.25 -16.37
CA GLY A 541 26.51 7.21 -17.16
C GLY A 541 27.27 8.53 -17.38
N ALA A 542 26.63 9.64 -17.02
CA ALA A 542 27.19 11.00 -17.15
C ALA A 542 27.86 11.53 -15.86
N SER A 543 28.03 10.69 -14.83
CA SER A 543 28.55 11.12 -13.52
C SER A 543 30.02 11.57 -13.52
N GLY A 544 30.79 11.16 -14.54
CA GLY A 544 32.25 11.33 -14.57
C GLY A 544 33.02 10.41 -13.62
N ILE A 545 32.31 9.53 -12.89
CA ILE A 545 32.90 8.52 -11.99
C ILE A 545 32.80 7.16 -12.70
N PRO A 546 33.91 6.41 -12.84
CA PRO A 546 33.86 5.06 -13.40
C PRO A 546 32.91 4.15 -12.60
N VAL A 547 32.28 3.19 -13.28
CA VAL A 547 31.42 2.20 -12.62
C VAL A 547 32.21 1.53 -11.48
N ALA A 548 31.62 1.50 -10.30
CA ALA A 548 32.16 0.86 -9.13
C ALA A 548 31.05 0.13 -8.37
N ASN A 549 31.46 -0.86 -7.58
CA ASN A 549 30.55 -1.69 -6.77
C ASN A 549 30.70 -1.43 -5.26
N ARG A 550 31.27 -0.27 -4.92
CA ARG A 550 31.60 0.12 -3.55
C ARG A 550 31.57 1.63 -3.37
N TYR A 551 30.97 2.08 -2.28
CA TYR A 551 30.97 3.47 -1.84
C TYR A 551 31.18 3.57 -0.32
N VAL A 552 31.82 4.65 0.14
CA VAL A 552 32.00 4.94 1.57
C VAL A 552 31.37 6.30 1.86
N ASP A 553 30.29 6.29 2.65
CA ASP A 553 29.63 7.50 3.11
C ASP A 553 30.34 8.06 4.35
N TYR A 554 31.06 9.16 4.18
CA TYR A 554 31.67 9.92 5.28
C TYR A 554 30.77 11.06 5.80
N GLY A 555 29.63 11.31 5.15
CA GLY A 555 28.66 12.34 5.52
C GLY A 555 27.72 11.92 6.65
N VAL A 556 28.19 11.02 7.52
CA VAL A 556 27.41 10.42 8.61
C VAL A 556 27.81 11.03 9.96
N GLN A 557 26.90 10.96 10.92
CA GLN A 557 27.05 11.52 12.25
C GLN A 557 26.86 10.44 13.31
N ARG A 558 27.66 10.51 14.37
CA ARG A 558 27.61 9.59 15.51
C ARG A 558 26.18 9.47 16.04
N GLY A 559 25.77 8.23 16.27
CA GLY A 559 24.54 7.86 16.98
C GLY A 559 23.24 8.01 16.19
N PHE A 560 23.25 8.62 15.00
CA PHE A 560 22.09 8.63 14.12
C PHE A 560 21.94 7.27 13.41
N ALA A 561 20.70 6.82 13.29
CA ALA A 561 20.34 5.73 12.41
C ALA A 561 20.43 6.18 10.94
N TYR A 562 20.98 5.31 10.09
CA TYR A 562 20.99 5.50 8.65
C TYR A 562 20.35 4.32 7.94
N PHE A 563 19.70 4.63 6.82
CA PHE A 563 19.07 3.66 5.93
C PHE A 563 19.55 3.95 4.51
N TYR A 564 19.83 2.90 3.76
CA TYR A 564 20.33 3.01 2.40
C TYR A 564 19.57 2.08 1.46
N TYR A 565 19.66 2.39 0.18
CA TYR A 565 19.40 1.48 -0.92
C TYR A 565 20.32 1.85 -2.09
N VAL A 566 20.53 0.90 -2.99
CA VAL A 566 21.34 1.08 -4.20
C VAL A 566 20.54 0.62 -5.39
N THR A 567 20.49 1.44 -6.43
CA THR A 567 19.80 1.12 -7.68
C THR A 567 20.79 1.00 -8.82
N ALA A 568 20.41 0.22 -9.82
CA ALA A 568 21.05 0.22 -11.13
C ALA A 568 20.19 1.03 -12.11
N PHE A 569 20.83 1.67 -13.09
CA PHE A 569 20.13 2.42 -14.14
C PHE A 569 20.75 2.18 -15.53
N ASP A 570 19.92 2.23 -16.57
CA ASP A 570 20.30 2.03 -17.97
C ASP A 570 20.57 3.34 -18.70
N ASP A 571 20.97 3.26 -19.96
CA ASP A 571 21.19 4.41 -20.84
C ASP A 571 19.94 4.87 -21.62
N GLY A 572 18.80 4.21 -21.39
CA GLY A 572 17.50 4.51 -21.97
C GLY A 572 17.32 4.07 -23.42
N LYS A 573 18.31 3.43 -24.07
CA LYS A 573 18.19 3.05 -25.49
C LYS A 573 17.16 1.95 -25.74
N GLN A 574 16.95 1.04 -24.77
CA GLN A 574 15.93 0.00 -24.87
C GLN A 574 14.56 0.44 -24.34
N ASN A 575 14.44 1.66 -23.82
CA ASN A 575 13.16 2.23 -23.43
C ASN A 575 12.29 2.52 -24.67
N TRP A 576 11.57 1.52 -25.14
CA TRP A 576 10.73 1.58 -26.34
C TRP A 576 9.51 2.51 -26.19
N GLU A 577 9.10 2.83 -24.96
CA GLU A 577 8.04 3.81 -24.70
C GLU A 577 8.54 5.24 -24.84
N GLN A 578 9.73 5.53 -24.29
CA GLN A 578 10.37 6.84 -24.28
C GLN A 578 11.87 6.68 -24.62
N PRO A 579 12.23 6.55 -25.91
CA PRO A 579 13.61 6.29 -26.31
C PRO A 579 14.59 7.34 -25.78
N GLY A 580 15.67 6.89 -25.14
CA GLY A 580 16.70 7.72 -24.52
C GLY A 580 16.39 8.17 -23.09
N ARG A 581 15.21 7.85 -22.55
CA ARG A 581 14.90 8.07 -21.13
C ARG A 581 15.38 6.88 -20.31
N SER A 582 16.42 7.11 -19.51
CA SER A 582 16.98 6.14 -18.57
C SER A 582 15.91 5.65 -17.57
N LEU A 583 15.88 4.34 -17.31
CA LEU A 583 15.10 3.73 -16.23
C LEU A 583 16.03 3.28 -15.10
N GLU A 584 15.46 3.16 -13.91
CA GLU A 584 16.18 2.88 -12.67
C GLU A 584 15.42 1.84 -11.84
N SER A 585 16.14 0.85 -11.32
CA SER A 585 15.57 -0.24 -10.55
C SER A 585 14.83 0.27 -9.31
N GLY A 586 13.68 -0.33 -8.96
CA GLY A 586 12.87 0.08 -7.82
C GLY A 586 13.58 0.06 -6.45
N LYS A 587 13.39 1.12 -5.66
CA LYS A 587 14.00 1.28 -4.32
C LYS A 587 13.64 0.14 -3.34
N TYR A 588 12.42 -0.39 -3.42
CA TYR A 588 11.90 -1.34 -2.43
C TYR A 588 12.54 -2.72 -2.46
N TRP A 589 13.34 -3.01 -3.49
CA TRP A 589 14.03 -4.30 -3.63
C TRP A 589 15.11 -4.53 -2.59
N ASN A 590 15.98 -3.55 -2.35
CA ASN A 590 17.09 -3.65 -1.40
C ASN A 590 17.13 -2.50 -0.38
N MET A 591 16.04 -1.76 -0.21
CA MET A 591 15.93 -0.73 0.81
C MET A 591 15.88 -1.32 2.22
N MET A 592 16.74 -0.78 3.08
CA MET A 592 16.83 -1.16 4.49
C MET A 592 15.50 -1.02 5.23
N LEU A 593 15.22 -2.03 6.07
CA LEU A 593 14.03 -2.09 6.91
C LEU A 593 14.20 -1.22 8.16
N LYS A 594 13.10 -0.64 8.64
CA LYS A 594 13.03 0.27 9.80
C LYS A 594 13.76 -0.27 11.04
N ASN A 595 13.63 -1.58 11.28
CA ASN A 595 14.17 -2.24 12.47
C ASN A 595 15.60 -2.75 12.29
N GLY A 596 16.24 -2.46 11.16
CA GLY A 596 17.65 -2.76 10.91
C GLY A 596 18.40 -1.57 10.33
N PRO A 597 18.46 -0.42 11.04
CA PRO A 597 19.34 0.67 10.65
C PRO A 597 20.81 0.26 10.78
N VAL A 598 21.69 1.01 10.11
CA VAL A 598 23.14 0.97 10.37
C VAL A 598 23.51 2.17 11.24
N HIS A 599 24.50 2.00 12.13
CA HIS A 599 25.00 3.07 13.00
C HIS A 599 26.51 3.22 12.83
N PRO A 600 27.01 4.38 12.35
CA PRO A 600 28.44 4.62 12.32
C PRO A 600 28.97 4.73 13.75
N PHE A 601 30.22 4.33 13.96
CA PHE A 601 30.94 4.50 15.23
C PHE A 601 32.16 5.40 15.02
N MET A 602 32.63 6.07 16.06
CA MET A 602 33.70 7.07 15.88
C MET A 602 35.12 6.54 15.94
N SER A 603 35.37 5.43 16.63
CA SER A 603 36.72 4.85 16.67
C SER A 603 36.77 3.38 17.05
N LYS A 604 37.75 2.66 16.48
CA LYS A 604 38.24 1.35 16.95
C LYS A 604 39.58 1.45 17.69
N GLN A 605 40.05 2.67 17.98
CA GLN A 605 41.25 2.85 18.78
C GLN A 605 40.91 2.73 20.27
N GLN A 606 41.72 1.97 21.02
CA GLN A 606 41.58 1.84 22.46
C GLN A 606 41.71 3.21 23.14
N VAL A 607 40.70 3.58 23.94
CA VAL A 607 40.76 4.79 24.77
C VAL A 607 41.82 4.66 25.86
N SER A 608 42.55 5.74 26.12
CA SER A 608 43.62 5.80 27.14
C SER A 608 43.14 6.35 28.48
N ASP A 609 42.08 7.18 28.50
CA ASP A 609 41.52 7.78 29.71
C ASP A 609 40.04 7.42 29.88
N LEU A 610 39.75 6.66 30.94
CA LEU A 610 38.39 6.26 31.30
C LEU A 610 37.52 7.44 31.78
N ASN A 611 38.11 8.60 32.09
CA ASN A 611 37.34 9.79 32.48
C ASN A 611 36.57 10.42 31.33
N GLU A 612 36.89 10.10 30.09
CA GLU A 612 36.19 10.59 28.91
C GLU A 612 34.87 9.87 28.62
N ILE A 613 34.59 8.76 29.33
CA ILE A 613 33.35 8.00 29.17
C ILE A 613 32.15 8.89 29.54
N LYS A 614 31.21 9.00 28.60
CA LYS A 614 29.98 9.79 28.75
C LYS A 614 28.76 8.98 28.33
N VAL A 615 27.61 9.38 28.85
CA VAL A 615 26.28 8.91 28.40
C VAL A 615 25.59 10.08 27.72
N VAL A 616 25.05 9.88 26.53
CA VAL A 616 24.35 10.92 25.76
C VAL A 616 22.98 10.44 25.24
N PRO A 617 21.95 11.29 25.26
CA PRO A 617 21.89 12.58 25.95
C PRO A 617 21.89 12.42 27.48
N ASN A 618 22.41 13.42 28.19
CA ASN A 618 22.35 13.47 29.65
C ASN A 618 22.11 14.93 30.10
N PRO A 619 20.90 15.28 30.59
CA PRO A 619 19.78 14.37 30.86
C PRO A 619 19.16 13.80 29.58
N TYR A 620 18.69 12.57 29.65
CA TYR A 620 17.71 12.05 28.69
C TYR A 620 16.34 12.62 29.03
N HIS A 621 15.61 13.07 28.02
CA HIS A 621 14.24 13.51 28.15
C HIS A 621 13.40 12.96 26.99
N ASP A 622 12.34 12.22 27.29
CA ASP A 622 11.45 11.58 26.31
C ASP A 622 10.85 12.55 25.26
N LYS A 623 10.48 13.78 25.65
CA LYS A 623 10.00 14.82 24.73
C LYS A 623 11.09 15.49 23.88
N SER A 624 12.36 15.42 24.28
CA SER A 624 13.45 16.09 23.57
C SER A 624 14.32 15.13 22.76
N VAL A 625 14.38 13.85 23.15
CA VAL A 625 15.21 12.84 22.47
C VAL A 625 14.83 12.66 21.01
N ARG A 626 13.58 12.90 20.63
CA ARG A 626 13.17 12.92 19.20
C ARG A 626 13.94 13.92 18.34
N PHE A 627 14.55 14.96 18.93
CA PHE A 627 15.41 15.92 18.24
C PHE A 627 16.90 15.51 18.27
N ASN A 628 17.28 14.61 19.19
CA ASN A 628 18.64 14.09 19.29
C ASN A 628 18.81 12.83 18.44
N TRP A 629 17.86 11.89 18.56
CA TRP A 629 17.81 10.60 17.88
C TRP A 629 16.38 10.37 17.32
N PRO A 630 15.97 11.07 16.25
CA PRO A 630 14.67 10.83 15.66
C PRO A 630 14.52 9.35 15.27
N GLY A 631 13.35 8.76 15.50
CA GLY A 631 13.11 7.33 15.24
C GLY A 631 13.64 6.35 16.30
N GLU A 632 14.46 6.80 17.26
CA GLU A 632 15.07 5.96 18.30
C GLU A 632 14.80 6.54 19.70
N GLU A 633 13.51 6.68 20.04
CA GLU A 633 13.07 7.50 21.17
C GLU A 633 13.59 7.05 22.55
N ASN A 634 13.92 5.78 22.74
CA ASN A 634 14.46 5.27 24.01
C ASN A 634 15.99 5.10 24.01
N LYS A 635 16.69 5.67 23.03
CA LYS A 635 18.15 5.49 22.91
C LYS A 635 18.94 6.33 23.91
N LEU A 636 19.84 5.65 24.62
CA LEU A 636 21.00 6.22 25.29
C LEU A 636 22.26 5.66 24.63
N LEU A 637 23.29 6.49 24.46
CA LEU A 637 24.56 6.07 23.90
C LEU A 637 25.68 6.30 24.91
N PHE A 638 26.36 5.22 25.29
CA PHE A 638 27.64 5.29 25.99
C PHE A 638 28.74 5.52 24.97
N ILE A 639 29.56 6.55 25.17
CA ILE A 639 30.62 6.94 24.24
C ILE A 639 31.98 6.97 24.93
N ASN A 640 33.04 6.84 24.13
CA ASN A 640 34.44 6.80 24.57
C ASN A 640 34.74 5.60 25.48
N LEU A 641 34.12 4.46 25.19
CA LEU A 641 34.32 3.21 25.92
C LEU A 641 35.65 2.53 25.54
N PRO A 642 36.24 1.74 26.45
CA PRO A 642 37.22 0.71 26.09
C PRO A 642 36.62 -0.27 25.07
N LEU A 643 37.44 -0.77 24.13
CA LEU A 643 36.99 -1.68 23.06
C LEU A 643 36.35 -2.98 23.59
N LYS A 644 36.73 -3.35 24.82
CA LYS A 644 36.15 -4.45 25.58
C LYS A 644 35.87 -3.99 27.01
N CYS A 645 34.63 -4.03 27.44
CA CYS A 645 34.25 -3.73 28.82
C CYS A 645 32.89 -4.34 29.22
N THR A 646 32.61 -4.35 30.51
CA THR A 646 31.27 -4.63 31.05
C THR A 646 30.69 -3.35 31.63
N ILE A 647 29.50 -2.97 31.18
CA ILE A 647 28.75 -1.81 31.69
C ILE A 647 27.65 -2.35 32.60
N LYS A 648 27.68 -1.97 33.88
CA LYS A 648 26.62 -2.26 34.86
C LYS A 648 25.89 -0.98 35.20
N ILE A 649 24.57 -1.01 35.15
CA ILE A 649 23.71 0.15 35.38
C ILE A 649 22.87 -0.09 36.64
N PHE A 650 22.83 0.90 37.52
CA PHE A 650 22.21 0.82 38.84
C PHE A 650 21.22 1.96 39.09
N THR A 651 20.20 1.70 39.90
CA THR A 651 19.34 2.73 40.49
C THR A 651 20.13 3.55 41.54
N ALA A 652 19.57 4.68 41.97
CA ALA A 652 20.14 5.47 43.07
C ALA A 652 20.20 4.71 44.42
N SER A 653 19.37 3.67 44.59
CA SER A 653 19.40 2.78 45.76
C SER A 653 20.47 1.68 45.67
N GLY A 654 21.13 1.53 44.51
CA GLY A 654 22.14 0.51 44.27
C GLY A 654 21.61 -0.79 43.65
N ASP A 655 20.34 -0.85 43.23
CA ASP A 655 19.77 -2.03 42.57
C ASP A 655 20.31 -2.15 41.14
N LEU A 656 20.75 -3.33 40.75
CA LEU A 656 21.21 -3.60 39.38
C LEU A 656 20.03 -3.61 38.40
N VAL A 657 20.12 -2.79 37.36
CA VAL A 657 19.09 -2.61 36.32
C VAL A 657 19.45 -3.37 35.06
N LYS A 658 20.71 -3.27 34.62
CA LYS A 658 21.18 -3.84 33.36
C LYS A 658 22.67 -4.16 33.44
N THR A 659 23.05 -5.31 32.89
CA THR A 659 24.44 -5.62 32.56
C THR A 659 24.61 -5.73 31.05
N ILE A 660 25.50 -4.92 30.46
CA ILE A 660 25.81 -4.93 29.04
C ILE A 660 27.26 -5.40 28.87
N ARG A 661 27.46 -6.46 28.08
CA ARG A 661 28.79 -6.90 27.66
C ARG A 661 29.13 -6.21 26.35
N HIS A 662 30.14 -5.36 26.38
CA HIS A 662 30.62 -4.62 25.22
C HIS A 662 31.91 -5.28 24.70
N ASP A 663 31.81 -5.97 23.56
CA ASP A 663 32.94 -6.67 22.88
C ASP A 663 32.84 -6.53 21.36
N ASN A 664 32.27 -5.43 20.86
CA ASN A 664 32.10 -5.18 19.43
C ASN A 664 33.30 -4.43 18.80
N GLN A 665 34.38 -4.20 19.57
CA GLN A 665 35.61 -3.53 19.12
C GLN A 665 35.38 -2.09 18.64
N THR A 666 34.42 -1.39 19.25
CA THR A 666 34.17 0.03 19.03
C THR A 666 34.29 0.80 20.33
N THR A 667 34.17 2.12 20.28
CA THR A 667 34.21 2.97 21.48
C THR A 667 32.82 3.38 21.95
N GLU A 668 31.77 2.68 21.50
CA GLU A 668 30.38 3.09 21.65
C GLU A 668 29.43 1.91 21.92
N GLN A 669 28.44 2.14 22.79
CA GLN A 669 27.43 1.14 23.12
C GLN A 669 26.08 1.83 23.31
N ASP A 670 25.10 1.50 22.47
CA ASP A 670 23.73 1.96 22.65
C ASP A 670 23.01 1.09 23.70
N TRP A 671 21.98 1.68 24.30
CA TRP A 671 21.04 1.01 25.19
C TRP A 671 19.64 1.60 25.02
N ASN A 672 18.66 0.73 24.76
CA ASN A 672 17.25 1.08 24.61
C ASN A 672 16.50 1.31 25.94
N GLN A 673 17.22 1.45 27.05
CA GLN A 673 16.67 1.67 28.39
C GLN A 673 15.80 0.52 28.93
N VAL A 674 15.89 -0.68 28.35
CA VAL A 674 15.22 -1.88 28.86
C VAL A 674 16.15 -2.63 29.82
N SER A 675 15.67 -2.92 31.02
CA SER A 675 16.36 -3.69 32.06
C SER A 675 16.53 -5.17 31.71
N ASP A 676 17.30 -5.92 32.51
CA ASP A 676 17.43 -7.38 32.34
C ASP A 676 16.12 -8.15 32.61
N SER A 677 15.17 -7.53 33.31
CA SER A 677 13.81 -8.07 33.52
C SER A 677 12.82 -7.70 32.41
N ASN A 678 13.31 -7.20 31.27
CA ASN A 678 12.51 -6.75 30.13
C ASN A 678 11.49 -5.64 30.47
N GLN A 679 11.86 -4.75 31.41
CA GLN A 679 11.06 -3.58 31.79
C GLN A 679 11.78 -2.30 31.38
N LEU A 680 11.04 -1.36 30.78
CA LEU A 680 11.54 -0.01 30.52
C LEU A 680 11.78 0.73 31.83
N ILE A 681 12.91 1.41 31.98
CA ILE A 681 13.25 2.12 33.22
C ILE A 681 12.45 3.42 33.41
N TYR A 682 12.22 3.79 34.67
CA TYR A 682 11.48 5.01 35.06
C TYR A 682 12.37 6.27 35.15
N SER A 683 11.74 7.43 35.30
CA SER A 683 12.43 8.68 35.63
C SER A 683 13.28 8.53 36.89
N GLY A 684 14.53 9.00 36.84
CA GLY A 684 15.42 8.89 37.98
C GLY A 684 16.88 9.22 37.66
N VAL A 685 17.70 9.20 38.70
CA VAL A 685 19.15 9.25 38.60
C VAL A 685 19.67 7.82 38.60
N TYR A 686 20.45 7.48 37.58
CA TYR A 686 21.08 6.18 37.44
C TYR A 686 22.60 6.33 37.51
N PHE A 687 23.24 5.30 38.05
CA PHE A 687 24.70 5.19 38.11
C PHE A 687 25.15 4.10 37.17
N PHE A 688 26.31 4.28 36.54
CA PHE A 688 26.94 3.23 35.76
C PHE A 688 28.33 2.92 36.31
N LEU A 689 28.73 1.66 36.19
CA LEU A 689 30.07 1.16 36.42
C LEU A 689 30.55 0.48 35.13
N VAL A 690 31.63 0.99 34.55
CA VAL A 690 32.36 0.34 33.46
C VAL A 690 33.56 -0.37 34.04
N GLU A 691 33.64 -1.68 33.81
CA GLU A 691 34.78 -2.54 34.17
C GLU A 691 35.50 -2.99 32.89
N SER A 692 36.81 -2.78 32.83
CA SER A 692 37.65 -3.17 31.68
C SER A 692 39.06 -3.55 32.14
N ASP A 693 39.85 -4.13 31.25
CA ASP A 693 41.24 -4.51 31.54
C ASP A 693 42.15 -3.31 31.85
N ILE A 694 41.75 -2.11 31.42
CA ILE A 694 42.51 -0.86 31.68
C ILE A 694 42.03 -0.13 32.94
N GLY A 695 41.03 -0.66 33.65
CA GLY A 695 40.53 -0.12 34.92
C GLY A 695 39.01 0.02 34.98
N THR A 696 38.55 0.71 36.02
CA THR A 696 37.12 0.90 36.31
C THR A 696 36.72 2.36 36.32
N LYS A 697 35.55 2.68 35.79
CA LYS A 697 34.96 4.02 35.84
C LYS A 697 33.53 3.98 36.34
N THR A 698 33.21 4.87 37.26
CA THR A 698 31.82 5.17 37.63
C THR A 698 31.36 6.50 37.08
N GLY A 699 30.09 6.62 36.76
CA GLY A 699 29.45 7.88 36.42
C GLY A 699 27.95 7.85 36.68
N LYS A 700 27.25 8.91 36.29
CA LYS A 700 25.81 9.05 36.47
C LYS A 700 25.15 9.68 35.26
N PHE A 701 23.88 9.36 35.05
CA PHE A 701 23.01 10.01 34.07
C PHE A 701 21.59 10.14 34.63
N VAL A 702 20.83 11.06 34.05
CA VAL A 702 19.46 11.35 34.46
C VAL A 702 18.51 10.97 33.33
N VAL A 703 17.44 10.27 33.68
CA VAL A 703 16.33 9.95 32.79
C VAL A 703 15.11 10.73 33.25
N VAL A 704 14.52 11.51 32.35
CA VAL A 704 13.29 12.27 32.56
C VAL A 704 12.23 11.75 31.59
N ARG A 705 11.20 11.11 32.14
CA ARG A 705 9.97 10.74 31.43
C ARG A 705 8.85 11.65 31.90
N SER A 706 8.20 12.28 30.94
CA SER A 706 7.08 13.21 31.11
C SER A 706 5.74 12.56 30.81
N SER A 707 5.73 11.35 30.23
CA SER A 707 4.55 10.49 30.26
C SER A 707 4.28 10.05 31.70
N ARG A 708 3.31 10.71 32.34
CA ARG A 708 2.44 9.97 33.24
C ARG A 708 1.77 8.90 32.38
N ILE A 709 1.68 7.69 32.89
CA ILE A 709 0.57 6.82 32.52
C ILE A 709 -0.68 7.60 32.96
N GLU A 710 -1.23 8.43 32.08
CA GLU A 710 -2.52 9.05 32.31
C GLU A 710 -3.58 7.97 32.11
N GLY A 711 -4.17 7.52 33.22
CA GLY A 711 -5.48 6.87 33.22
C GLY A 711 -5.46 5.35 33.07
N SER A 712 -5.64 4.69 34.22
CA SER A 712 -6.61 3.61 34.37
C SER A 712 -7.92 3.84 33.63
#